data_AF-A0A477JK06-F1
#
_entry.id   AF-A0A477JK06-F1
#
_cell.length_a   1.000
_cell.length_b   1.000
_cell.length_c   1.000
_cell.angle_alpha   90.00
_cell.angle_beta   90.00
_cell.angle_gamma   90.00
#
_symmetry.space_group_name_H-M   'P 1'
#
loop_
_entity.id
_entity.type
_entity.pdbx_description
1 polymer ?
#
loop_
_entity_poly.entity_id
_entity_poly.type
_entity_poly.pdbx_seq_one_letter_code
_entity_poly.pdbx_strand_id
1 'polypeptide(L)'
;MNHLKKLVSILICTLLIVSLLPFSVWADSQERDGTDVEEITTKEKVTQETTSNETTSEPLKGTTVNKAINAKSFPTGNYSGDFSINSQKDVIESGQTVNYNIYLKITGPNTRYQNAKLVINLPKNGEFNQSLNELKIAGATPSYNKTTRQLVYTYQTLNSGVVDKVILKMTTKNGYTPNGTKLVVTGELSADNLSEKVTEQAETTVNATATTALSNDFTKVENSINNNPSQGDIGIWSFNLNIPKKSTGSLFMEEGKKIVIEYTLADKLDYLGVAGDTPEPTKVEGQKLTWEIAAPTYLEQEKANSLLNKTFQIRTFFQPTIPNFATVENKAVATTNFVTLTDSIVDTSKASVSVSASDPATIPPTIGSVYAPAHRGPVDANWGIATVTGNPDIKVYDTAKLGFSLMLNSAMNDSPWYDFLYYDAYYNIDDNLNLDYFRSGDFYFKPNVNYPGWAQLKKSPKYNLLVKYDGDTDWTTLKEDVELSKMYSRKDLGIPDDKHVSKVWLHFTYAPAGMYAADLSFFTTVKEGYVGEVRNSTQINMYGADSQDYIHYYDDTNPWPEAWKNYAGDRTAQIIPQPTGKNKFVQGSVVFDDTDGNLINIGDNSISVNLESNKASISRLKGPFEAMVLLPSGVKMKNTEQNGFKVTVLNENYQNAGRQLLKVKWDKKALLPAEKLTAKINVSVAKDTPSNMTVEMFGFLQDTDFNVPEVSGTPTISDTKMEIDSNDINQNGNSEESRITSGNHYILNTSNHLKISKKAKGNRDKEYSGLANATTNSIVSYQLSLENDSDEKIANMVLMDVLPSENDLGITDNSERGSKFNLALTKAVEVPKEWKDKVEVTYSTAKNPKRAGIIDKHTIYPIGTEPLVDNTEATQADWLTASEVKDWSNIYSFKIELKEGIEWIPGKSMKIQFDLKTPKKNQIDKTLLKQQTKKEDRAAWNSFAVAVNNSQVIEPAQVGVALDDSVAPVKVQYVDQNHKQIASPETLTGAYGEKFTAKQKKINNYSLVKIPANVSGTFNEKAQTITFIYQKVTAGSIIVNYVDKNGEKIADSIVLNGKLNSSYTTSAKKISGYKLYQTPKNATGKFLNTSQTVTYVYERTSNLSISSSNKGTENVEKLAKLPHTGDSTTTNLWVIIGLFMLSGAFVIMKKR
;
A
#
# COMPACT_ATOMS: atom_id res chain seq x y z
N MET A 1 3.29 -63.73 -2.81
CA MET A 1 4.26 -64.38 -3.73
C MET A 1 5.65 -63.85 -3.41
N ASN A 2 6.67 -64.70 -3.40
CA ASN A 2 8.02 -64.35 -2.97
C ASN A 2 9.06 -64.81 -4.01
N HIS A 3 10.05 -63.96 -4.34
CA HIS A 3 11.19 -64.24 -5.24
C HIS A 3 10.83 -64.56 -6.74
N LEU A 4 11.75 -64.68 -7.72
CA LEU A 4 13.23 -64.73 -7.71
C LEU A 4 13.90 -64.25 -9.04
N LYS A 5 15.06 -63.59 -8.92
CA LYS A 5 16.25 -63.39 -9.81
C LYS A 5 16.29 -63.85 -11.30
N LYS A 6 17.03 -63.06 -12.11
CA LYS A 6 18.03 -63.38 -13.19
C LYS A 6 18.51 -62.03 -13.80
N LEU A 7 19.72 -61.72 -14.31
CA LEU A 7 21.10 -62.29 -14.49
C LEU A 7 22.11 -61.07 -14.40
N VAL A 8 23.45 -61.08 -14.24
CA VAL A 8 24.60 -62.05 -14.41
C VAL A 8 25.16 -62.07 -15.86
N SER A 9 26.45 -61.88 -16.20
CA SER A 9 27.74 -61.87 -15.45
C SER A 9 28.92 -61.18 -16.22
N ILE A 10 30.15 -61.22 -15.64
CA ILE A 10 31.51 -61.10 -16.27
C ILE A 10 31.97 -59.65 -16.61
N LEU A 11 33.21 -59.15 -16.42
CA LEU A 11 34.60 -59.66 -16.19
C LEU A 11 35.34 -58.70 -15.19
N ILE A 12 36.32 -58.96 -14.29
CA ILE A 12 37.27 -60.04 -13.88
C ILE A 12 38.75 -59.90 -14.38
N CYS A 13 39.66 -59.26 -13.61
CA CYS A 13 41.10 -59.60 -13.53
C CYS A 13 41.89 -58.93 -12.36
N THR A 14 42.79 -59.73 -11.77
CA THR A 14 43.79 -59.63 -10.67
C THR A 14 44.82 -58.45 -10.70
N LEU A 15 45.66 -58.16 -9.67
CA LEU A 15 46.35 -59.03 -8.67
C LEU A 15 46.79 -58.30 -7.35
N LEU A 16 47.23 -59.07 -6.33
CA LEU A 16 47.82 -58.66 -5.02
C LEU A 16 49.35 -58.27 -5.12
N ILE A 17 50.12 -57.77 -4.12
CA ILE A 17 50.31 -58.21 -2.70
C ILE A 17 51.11 -57.21 -1.79
N VAL A 18 50.80 -57.24 -0.48
CA VAL A 18 51.54 -56.96 0.80
C VAL A 18 53.00 -56.42 0.83
N SER A 19 53.32 -55.39 1.67
CA SER A 19 54.26 -55.49 2.84
C SER A 19 54.71 -54.17 3.57
N LEU A 20 54.71 -54.24 4.91
CA LEU A 20 55.61 -53.72 5.99
C LEU A 20 56.32 -52.32 5.98
N LEU A 21 56.39 -51.77 7.22
CA LEU A 21 57.24 -50.67 7.74
C LEU A 21 58.53 -51.23 8.43
N PRO A 22 59.42 -50.43 9.07
CA PRO A 22 59.90 -49.04 8.86
C PRO A 22 61.45 -48.97 8.70
N PHE A 23 62.08 -47.78 8.57
CA PHE A 23 63.50 -47.58 8.94
C PHE A 23 63.92 -46.11 9.16
N SER A 24 64.99 -45.90 9.94
CA SER A 24 65.84 -44.70 10.12
C SER A 24 67.14 -45.16 10.83
N VAL A 25 68.23 -44.40 11.07
CA VAL A 25 68.57 -42.96 11.06
C VAL A 25 70.04 -42.85 10.57
N TRP A 26 70.52 -41.68 10.12
CA TRP A 26 71.91 -41.12 10.28
C TRP A 26 71.81 -39.59 9.98
N ALA A 27 72.39 -38.63 10.71
CA ALA A 27 73.72 -38.47 11.33
C ALA A 27 74.85 -38.22 10.30
N ASP A 28 75.82 -37.31 10.49
CA ASP A 28 76.14 -36.37 11.59
C ASP A 28 76.55 -34.99 10.96
N SER A 29 77.10 -33.91 11.54
CA SER A 29 77.81 -33.55 12.80
C SER A 29 77.89 -31.99 12.88
N GLN A 30 78.32 -31.23 13.91
CA GLN A 30 78.82 -31.43 15.29
C GLN A 30 78.26 -30.30 16.22
N GLU A 31 78.39 -30.45 17.54
CA GLU A 31 78.26 -29.36 18.54
C GLU A 31 79.58 -28.60 18.80
N ARG A 32 79.50 -27.44 19.47
CA ARG A 32 80.53 -27.04 20.45
C ARG A 32 79.93 -26.21 21.59
N ASP A 33 80.43 -26.47 22.80
CA ASP A 33 79.89 -26.05 24.09
C ASP A 33 80.27 -24.60 24.50
N GLY A 34 79.54 -24.04 25.47
CA GLY A 34 79.73 -22.70 26.05
C GLY A 34 78.61 -22.30 27.01
N THR A 35 78.93 -22.14 28.30
CA THR A 35 77.99 -22.07 29.42
C THR A 35 77.73 -20.65 29.98
N ASP A 36 76.77 -20.59 30.91
CA ASP A 36 76.54 -19.53 31.93
C ASP A 36 75.86 -18.23 31.43
N VAL A 37 74.66 -17.81 31.92
CA VAL A 37 74.25 -17.41 33.30
C VAL A 37 74.86 -16.02 33.63
N GLU A 38 74.11 -14.95 34.00
CA GLU A 38 72.98 -14.85 34.94
C GLU A 38 72.02 -13.65 34.67
N GLU A 39 70.74 -13.80 35.07
CA GLU A 39 69.75 -12.85 35.65
C GLU A 39 69.53 -11.34 35.26
N ILE A 40 68.24 -10.93 35.38
CA ILE A 40 67.71 -9.63 35.92
C ILE A 40 67.97 -8.32 35.10
N THR A 41 67.04 -7.36 34.85
CA THR A 41 65.77 -6.91 35.51
C THR A 41 64.67 -6.47 34.50
N THR A 42 63.57 -5.87 34.98
CA THR A 42 62.41 -5.34 34.21
C THR A 42 62.22 -3.82 34.36
N LYS A 43 61.35 -3.22 33.50
CA LYS A 43 60.76 -1.84 33.53
C LYS A 43 61.71 -0.73 33.01
N GLU A 44 61.26 0.37 32.37
CA GLU A 44 59.97 1.12 32.39
C GLU A 44 59.30 1.21 30.97
N LYS A 45 58.04 1.62 30.69
CA LYS A 45 57.16 2.77 31.09
C LYS A 45 57.70 4.13 30.60
N VAL A 46 56.95 5.12 30.04
CA VAL A 46 55.52 5.42 29.73
C VAL A 46 55.49 6.12 28.31
N THR A 47 54.43 6.21 27.47
CA THR A 47 53.25 7.14 27.52
C THR A 47 52.36 6.97 26.25
N GLN A 48 51.12 7.48 26.30
CA GLN A 48 50.11 7.61 25.20
C GLN A 48 50.55 8.69 24.13
N GLU A 49 49.95 8.88 22.94
CA GLU A 49 48.51 9.05 22.60
C GLU A 49 48.08 8.68 21.15
N THR A 50 46.80 8.27 21.07
CA THR A 50 45.73 8.55 20.09
C THR A 50 46.04 9.18 18.70
N THR A 51 45.58 8.57 17.61
CA THR A 51 44.52 9.12 16.70
C THR A 51 44.09 8.21 15.54
N SER A 52 42.84 8.41 15.09
CA SER A 52 42.25 8.14 13.76
C SER A 52 42.48 6.80 13.02
N ASN A 53 41.38 6.14 12.68
CA ASN A 53 41.21 5.52 11.36
C ASN A 53 39.75 5.69 10.89
N GLU A 54 39.56 6.16 9.66
CA GLU A 54 38.23 6.40 9.08
C GLU A 54 37.67 5.10 8.48
N THR A 55 36.47 4.69 8.88
CA THR A 55 35.77 3.55 8.27
C THR A 55 34.76 4.04 7.24
N THR A 56 35.23 4.32 6.02
CA THR A 56 34.34 4.63 4.89
C THR A 56 33.43 3.44 4.58
N SER A 57 32.12 3.62 4.67
CA SER A 57 31.14 2.59 4.34
C SER A 57 31.11 2.30 2.83
N GLU A 58 31.68 1.17 2.39
CA GLU A 58 31.36 0.63 1.07
C GLU A 58 29.85 0.33 1.02
N PRO A 59 29.11 0.76 -0.01
CA PRO A 59 27.73 0.33 -0.21
C PRO A 59 27.72 -1.17 -0.52
N LEU A 60 26.79 -1.90 0.12
CA LEU A 60 26.60 -3.34 -0.08
C LEU A 60 26.54 -3.67 -1.59
N LYS A 61 27.57 -4.35 -2.09
CA LYS A 61 27.61 -4.86 -3.48
C LYS A 61 26.48 -5.87 -3.64
N GLY A 62 25.36 -5.42 -4.21
CA GLY A 62 24.13 -6.20 -4.32
C GLY A 62 24.41 -7.54 -4.99
N THR A 63 24.13 -8.63 -4.27
CA THR A 63 24.35 -9.99 -4.76
C THR A 63 23.35 -10.31 -5.86
N THR A 64 23.65 -9.90 -7.09
CA THR A 64 22.91 -10.29 -8.30
C THR A 64 23.09 -11.77 -8.55
N VAL A 65 22.29 -12.58 -7.85
CA VAL A 65 22.06 -13.98 -8.19
C VAL A 65 21.39 -13.97 -9.56
N ASN A 66 22.17 -14.22 -10.61
CA ASN A 66 21.68 -14.37 -11.98
C ASN A 66 20.87 -15.67 -12.10
N LYS A 67 19.67 -15.67 -11.51
CA LYS A 67 18.63 -16.67 -11.69
C LYS A 67 18.27 -16.64 -13.18
N ALA A 68 18.62 -17.68 -13.92
CA ALA A 68 18.36 -17.75 -15.36
C ALA A 68 16.84 -17.86 -15.63
N ILE A 69 16.18 -16.71 -15.80
CA ILE A 69 14.76 -16.63 -16.15
C ILE A 69 14.62 -16.99 -17.63
N ASN A 70 14.53 -18.29 -17.92
CA ASN A 70 14.06 -18.80 -19.22
C ASN A 70 12.53 -18.65 -19.30
N ALA A 71 12.05 -17.41 -19.30
CA ALA A 71 10.68 -17.06 -19.68
C ALA A 71 10.71 -16.56 -21.12
N LYS A 72 10.06 -17.30 -22.04
CA LYS A 72 9.75 -16.79 -23.37
C LYS A 72 8.47 -15.97 -23.25
N SER A 73 8.62 -14.64 -23.30
CA SER A 73 7.56 -13.74 -23.72
C SER A 73 7.08 -14.08 -25.15
N PHE A 74 6.15 -13.30 -25.71
CA PHE A 74 5.75 -13.45 -27.11
C PHE A 74 7.00 -13.52 -28.02
N PRO A 75 7.07 -14.45 -29.00
CA PRO A 75 8.31 -14.80 -29.69
C PRO A 75 9.17 -13.59 -30.09
N THR A 76 10.41 -13.58 -29.60
CA THR A 76 11.33 -12.42 -29.57
C THR A 76 11.25 -11.52 -30.81
N GLY A 77 10.95 -10.23 -30.60
CA GLY A 77 10.67 -9.25 -31.65
C GLY A 77 9.18 -9.03 -31.96
N ASN A 78 8.26 -9.79 -31.36
CA ASN A 78 6.82 -9.65 -31.59
C ASN A 78 6.12 -8.75 -30.54
N TYR A 79 6.38 -7.44 -30.60
CA TYR A 79 5.81 -6.41 -29.72
C TYR A 79 4.27 -6.40 -29.64
N SER A 80 3.60 -7.05 -30.59
CA SER A 80 2.14 -7.25 -30.71
C SER A 80 1.45 -7.82 -29.48
N GLY A 81 2.19 -8.48 -28.58
CA GLY A 81 1.63 -9.05 -27.36
C GLY A 81 2.63 -9.02 -26.21
N ASP A 82 2.10 -8.91 -24.99
CA ASP A 82 2.80 -9.28 -23.77
C ASP A 82 1.83 -10.05 -22.87
N PHE A 83 2.35 -11.10 -22.26
CA PHE A 83 1.71 -11.85 -21.19
C PHE A 83 2.80 -12.10 -20.17
N SER A 84 2.63 -11.56 -18.97
CA SER A 84 3.65 -11.55 -17.91
C SER A 84 2.98 -11.83 -16.57
N ILE A 85 3.58 -12.69 -15.75
CA ILE A 85 3.17 -12.88 -14.34
C ILE A 85 4.33 -12.45 -13.45
N ASN A 86 4.08 -11.51 -12.53
CA ASN A 86 5.09 -11.12 -11.54
C ASN A 86 4.48 -11.23 -10.13
N SER A 87 5.22 -11.85 -9.21
CA SER A 87 4.95 -11.78 -7.79
C SER A 87 5.15 -10.34 -7.30
N GLN A 88 4.25 -9.81 -6.46
CA GLN A 88 4.44 -8.47 -5.89
C GLN A 88 5.51 -8.43 -4.80
N LYS A 89 5.85 -9.60 -4.23
CA LYS A 89 6.95 -9.84 -3.29
C LYS A 89 7.56 -11.23 -3.53
N ASP A 90 8.88 -11.34 -3.48
CA ASP A 90 9.60 -12.62 -3.49
C ASP A 90 9.39 -13.43 -2.19
N VAL A 91 9.08 -12.73 -1.08
CA VAL A 91 8.85 -13.32 0.24
C VAL A 91 7.57 -12.73 0.85
N ILE A 92 6.71 -13.59 1.40
CA ILE A 92 5.62 -13.19 2.32
C ILE A 92 5.73 -13.95 3.64
N GLU A 93 5.03 -13.51 4.67
CA GLU A 93 4.88 -14.27 5.91
C GLU A 93 3.69 -15.24 5.87
N SER A 94 3.79 -16.37 6.58
CA SER A 94 2.69 -17.34 6.71
C SER A 94 1.43 -16.70 7.31
N GLY A 95 0.29 -16.83 6.64
CA GLY A 95 -0.95 -16.12 6.95
C GLY A 95 -1.19 -14.85 6.15
N GLN A 96 -0.19 -14.31 5.43
CA GLN A 96 -0.42 -13.20 4.51
C GLN A 96 -1.05 -13.68 3.21
N THR A 97 -1.74 -12.76 2.53
CA THR A 97 -2.13 -12.91 1.13
C THR A 97 -0.88 -12.74 0.26
N VAL A 98 -0.57 -13.73 -0.59
CA VAL A 98 0.33 -13.54 -1.72
C VAL A 98 -0.46 -12.98 -2.89
N ASN A 99 0.13 -12.00 -3.56
CA ASN A 99 -0.49 -11.31 -4.68
C ASN A 99 0.42 -11.41 -5.91
N TYR A 100 -0.16 -11.77 -7.04
CA TYR A 100 0.52 -11.83 -8.33
C TYR A 100 -0.13 -10.84 -9.29
N ASN A 101 0.67 -9.95 -9.88
CA ASN A 101 0.23 -9.19 -11.04
C ASN A 101 0.17 -10.14 -12.24
N ILE A 102 -1.00 -10.24 -12.88
CA ILE A 102 -1.14 -10.89 -14.19
C ILE A 102 -1.38 -9.77 -15.19
N TYR A 103 -0.42 -9.59 -16.09
CA TYR A 103 -0.50 -8.64 -17.20
C TYR A 103 -0.93 -9.36 -18.47
N LEU A 104 -1.88 -8.78 -19.21
CA LEU A 104 -2.12 -9.13 -20.60
C LEU A 104 -2.22 -7.85 -21.42
N LYS A 105 -1.37 -7.74 -22.44
CA LYS A 105 -1.38 -6.70 -23.46
C LYS A 105 -1.51 -7.34 -24.83
N ILE A 106 -2.40 -6.83 -25.65
CA ILE A 106 -2.53 -7.18 -27.07
C ILE A 106 -2.61 -5.88 -27.86
N THR A 107 -1.70 -5.69 -28.80
CA THR A 107 -1.44 -4.40 -29.46
C THR A 107 -1.08 -4.59 -30.94
N GLY A 108 -1.10 -3.49 -31.70
CA GLY A 108 -0.69 -3.44 -33.09
C GLY A 108 -1.86 -3.45 -34.08
N PRO A 109 -1.70 -2.81 -35.26
CA PRO A 109 -2.77 -2.62 -36.24
C PRO A 109 -3.31 -3.92 -36.83
N ASN A 110 -2.49 -4.97 -36.91
CA ASN A 110 -2.82 -6.22 -37.60
C ASN A 110 -3.15 -7.38 -36.64
N THR A 111 -2.98 -7.19 -35.33
CA THR A 111 -2.95 -8.26 -34.32
C THR A 111 -4.33 -8.69 -33.84
N ARG A 112 -4.55 -10.01 -33.86
CA ARG A 112 -5.74 -10.69 -33.33
C ARG A 112 -5.45 -12.18 -33.17
N TYR A 113 -5.99 -12.81 -32.13
CA TYR A 113 -5.79 -14.22 -31.83
C TYR A 113 -7.13 -14.95 -31.77
N GLN A 114 -7.30 -15.98 -32.62
CA GLN A 114 -8.53 -16.77 -32.73
C GLN A 114 -8.53 -17.97 -31.78
N ASN A 115 -9.70 -18.28 -31.22
CA ASN A 115 -9.91 -19.35 -30.24
C ASN A 115 -8.91 -19.32 -29.07
N ALA A 116 -8.48 -18.12 -28.69
CA ALA A 116 -7.43 -17.93 -27.70
C ALA A 116 -7.88 -18.41 -26.31
N LYS A 117 -6.94 -19.00 -25.56
CA LYS A 117 -7.17 -19.55 -24.23
C LYS A 117 -5.99 -19.20 -23.33
N LEU A 118 -6.31 -18.58 -22.19
CA LEU A 118 -5.37 -18.33 -21.11
C LEU A 118 -5.70 -19.27 -19.94
N VAL A 119 -4.70 -19.96 -19.42
CA VAL A 119 -4.81 -20.86 -18.26
C VAL A 119 -3.81 -20.42 -17.20
N ILE A 120 -4.28 -20.18 -15.97
CA ILE A 120 -3.43 -19.88 -14.81
C ILE A 120 -3.57 -21.01 -13.80
N ASN A 121 -2.45 -21.63 -13.42
CA ASN A 121 -2.38 -22.74 -12.47
C ASN A 121 -2.05 -22.20 -11.07
N LEU A 122 -2.86 -22.55 -10.05
CA LEU A 122 -2.72 -22.03 -8.69
C LEU A 122 -2.01 -23.06 -7.77
N PRO A 123 -0.90 -22.69 -7.09
CA PRO A 123 -0.12 -23.60 -6.26
C PRO A 123 -0.95 -24.19 -5.11
N LYS A 124 -0.66 -25.43 -4.71
CA LYS A 124 -1.48 -26.18 -3.73
C LYS A 124 -1.56 -25.54 -2.35
N ASN A 125 -0.50 -24.85 -1.91
CA ASN A 125 -0.31 -24.45 -0.51
C ASN A 125 -0.85 -23.05 -0.16
N GLY A 126 -1.57 -22.40 -1.08
CA GLY A 126 -2.40 -21.23 -0.79
C GLY A 126 -3.87 -21.51 -1.10
N GLU A 127 -4.79 -20.81 -0.45
CA GLU A 127 -6.22 -20.87 -0.71
C GLU A 127 -6.63 -19.78 -1.72
N PHE A 128 -7.67 -20.07 -2.50
CA PHE A 128 -8.20 -19.15 -3.50
C PHE A 128 -9.70 -18.96 -3.28
N ASN A 129 -10.06 -17.76 -2.84
CA ASN A 129 -11.40 -17.34 -2.44
C ASN A 129 -11.85 -16.02 -3.10
N GLN A 130 -11.01 -15.42 -3.95
CA GLN A 130 -11.28 -14.15 -4.64
C GLN A 130 -12.47 -14.23 -5.59
N SER A 131 -13.19 -13.12 -5.78
CA SER A 131 -14.25 -13.02 -6.78
C SER A 131 -13.69 -13.16 -8.19
N LEU A 132 -14.23 -14.09 -8.99
CA LEU A 132 -13.80 -14.26 -10.39
C LEU A 132 -14.04 -13.00 -11.23
N ASN A 133 -14.98 -12.13 -10.83
CA ASN A 133 -15.24 -10.86 -11.52
C ASN A 133 -14.12 -9.81 -11.29
N GLU A 134 -13.33 -9.90 -10.22
CA GLU A 134 -12.12 -9.07 -10.02
C GLU A 134 -10.98 -9.49 -10.97
N LEU A 135 -11.02 -10.72 -11.47
CA LEU A 135 -10.00 -11.31 -12.33
C LEU A 135 -10.39 -11.28 -13.80
N LYS A 136 -11.18 -10.30 -14.23
CA LYS A 136 -11.63 -10.17 -15.62
C LYS A 136 -10.46 -9.69 -16.49
N ILE A 137 -10.10 -10.45 -17.53
CA ILE A 137 -9.03 -10.10 -18.48
C ILE A 137 -9.62 -10.05 -19.90
N ALA A 138 -9.26 -9.03 -20.68
CA ALA A 138 -9.71 -8.76 -22.05
C ALA A 138 -11.23 -8.88 -22.26
N GLY A 139 -12.00 -8.52 -21.23
CA GLY A 139 -13.46 -8.63 -21.22
C GLY A 139 -14.04 -9.97 -20.73
N ALA A 140 -13.22 -11.01 -20.56
CA ALA A 140 -13.64 -12.34 -20.13
C ALA A 140 -13.42 -12.57 -18.63
N THR A 141 -14.46 -13.06 -17.95
CA THR A 141 -14.37 -13.61 -16.58
C THR A 141 -13.82 -15.04 -16.64
N PRO A 142 -12.82 -15.42 -15.82
CA PRO A 142 -12.31 -16.78 -15.79
C PRO A 142 -13.29 -17.76 -15.16
N SER A 143 -13.21 -19.01 -15.60
CA SER A 143 -13.82 -20.16 -14.90
C SER A 143 -12.80 -20.82 -13.98
N TYR A 144 -13.18 -21.20 -12.76
CA TYR A 144 -12.28 -21.86 -11.80
C TYR A 144 -12.56 -23.36 -11.67
N ASN A 145 -11.64 -24.19 -12.14
CA ASN A 145 -11.65 -25.63 -11.92
C ASN A 145 -11.00 -25.95 -10.57
N LYS A 146 -11.81 -26.25 -9.56
CA LYS A 146 -11.34 -26.60 -8.20
C LYS A 146 -10.47 -27.87 -8.15
N THR A 147 -10.69 -28.82 -9.08
CA THR A 147 -9.99 -30.11 -9.09
C THR A 147 -8.59 -30.00 -9.68
N THR A 148 -8.42 -29.23 -10.77
CA THR A 148 -7.09 -28.97 -11.35
C THR A 148 -6.42 -27.72 -10.78
N ARG A 149 -7.14 -26.94 -9.95
CA ARG A 149 -6.73 -25.63 -9.42
C ARG A 149 -6.35 -24.63 -10.51
N GLN A 150 -7.16 -24.55 -11.56
CA GLN A 150 -6.92 -23.71 -12.74
C GLN A 150 -7.99 -22.64 -12.92
N LEU A 151 -7.56 -21.39 -13.15
CA LEU A 151 -8.37 -20.34 -13.75
C LEU A 151 -8.24 -20.44 -15.27
N VAL A 152 -9.36 -20.52 -15.98
CA VAL A 152 -9.39 -20.69 -17.44
C VAL A 152 -10.26 -19.60 -18.07
N TYR A 153 -9.63 -18.80 -18.93
CA TYR A 153 -10.25 -17.80 -19.80
C TYR A 153 -10.35 -18.36 -21.22
N THR A 154 -11.43 -18.05 -21.93
CA THR A 154 -11.63 -18.42 -23.34
C THR A 154 -12.12 -17.23 -24.15
N TYR A 155 -11.50 -17.01 -25.31
CA TYR A 155 -11.78 -15.91 -26.21
C TYR A 155 -12.07 -16.47 -27.60
N GLN A 156 -13.22 -16.13 -28.19
CA GLN A 156 -13.49 -16.46 -29.61
C GLN A 156 -12.51 -15.69 -30.52
N THR A 157 -12.36 -14.39 -30.25
CA THR A 157 -11.28 -13.57 -30.81
C THR A 157 -10.76 -12.64 -29.71
N LEU A 158 -9.47 -12.70 -29.43
CA LEU A 158 -8.73 -11.75 -28.59
C LEU A 158 -8.13 -10.68 -29.52
N ASN A 159 -8.60 -9.44 -29.40
CA ASN A 159 -8.28 -8.33 -30.32
C ASN A 159 -7.21 -7.40 -29.72
N SER A 160 -6.47 -6.69 -30.57
CA SER A 160 -5.57 -5.63 -30.13
C SER A 160 -6.30 -4.37 -29.66
N GLY A 161 -5.59 -3.56 -28.87
CA GLY A 161 -6.12 -2.38 -28.17
C GLY A 161 -6.60 -2.70 -26.76
N VAL A 162 -5.92 -3.64 -26.08
CA VAL A 162 -6.25 -4.07 -24.71
C VAL A 162 -4.97 -4.14 -23.87
N VAL A 163 -4.96 -3.50 -22.70
CA VAL A 163 -4.01 -3.75 -21.61
C VAL A 163 -4.76 -3.89 -20.29
N ASP A 164 -4.54 -5.03 -19.64
CA ASP A 164 -5.10 -5.37 -18.34
C ASP A 164 -3.99 -5.74 -17.37
N LYS A 165 -4.11 -5.27 -16.12
CA LYS A 165 -3.34 -5.72 -14.95
C LYS A 165 -4.35 -6.11 -13.87
N VAL A 166 -4.55 -7.42 -13.67
CA VAL A 166 -5.33 -7.95 -12.54
C VAL A 166 -4.40 -8.43 -11.42
N ILE A 167 -4.86 -8.29 -10.17
CA ILE A 167 -4.17 -8.85 -9.00
C ILE A 167 -4.84 -10.17 -8.64
N LEU A 168 -4.15 -11.28 -8.88
CA LEU A 168 -4.50 -12.61 -8.37
C LEU A 168 -4.08 -12.70 -6.89
N LYS A 169 -5.08 -12.78 -6.01
CA LYS A 169 -4.92 -12.94 -4.56
C LYS A 169 -4.98 -14.41 -4.17
N MET A 170 -4.07 -14.87 -3.32
CA MET A 170 -4.16 -16.18 -2.65
C MET A 170 -3.73 -16.08 -1.19
N THR A 171 -4.54 -16.61 -0.27
CA THR A 171 -4.25 -16.57 1.17
C THR A 171 -3.39 -17.75 1.60
N THR A 172 -2.38 -17.52 2.43
CA THR A 172 -1.71 -18.59 3.19
C THR A 172 -2.34 -18.74 4.57
N LYS A 173 -2.03 -19.81 5.31
CA LYS A 173 -2.55 -20.02 6.67
C LYS A 173 -1.44 -19.95 7.70
N ASN A 174 -1.50 -18.92 8.55
CA ASN A 174 -0.58 -18.71 9.66
C ASN A 174 -0.50 -19.99 10.52
N GLY A 175 0.68 -20.33 11.02
CA GLY A 175 0.91 -21.57 11.75
C GLY A 175 1.11 -22.80 10.88
N TYR A 176 0.30 -22.96 9.83
CA TYR A 176 0.25 -24.18 9.00
C TYR A 176 1.15 -24.15 7.77
N THR A 177 1.29 -23.00 7.07
CA THR A 177 2.07 -22.92 5.83
C THR A 177 3.58 -22.92 6.16
N PRO A 178 4.36 -23.95 5.74
CA PRO A 178 5.76 -24.12 6.13
C PRO A 178 6.70 -22.98 5.73
N ASN A 179 7.72 -22.74 6.56
CA ASN A 179 8.87 -21.90 6.19
C ASN A 179 9.57 -22.46 4.93
N GLY A 180 9.90 -21.60 3.98
CA GLY A 180 10.46 -22.00 2.69
C GLY A 180 9.43 -22.53 1.67
N THR A 181 8.12 -22.47 1.95
CA THR A 181 7.09 -22.91 0.99
C THR A 181 7.14 -22.06 -0.28
N LYS A 182 7.39 -22.70 -1.42
CA LYS A 182 7.34 -22.05 -2.74
C LYS A 182 5.91 -22.04 -3.29
N LEU A 183 5.32 -20.86 -3.37
CA LEU A 183 4.07 -20.60 -4.08
C LEU A 183 4.42 -20.19 -5.50
N VAL A 184 4.33 -21.14 -6.42
CA VAL A 184 4.57 -20.93 -7.86
C VAL A 184 3.23 -20.87 -8.58
N VAL A 185 2.89 -19.71 -9.12
CA VAL A 185 1.80 -19.54 -10.10
C VAL A 185 2.39 -19.63 -11.49
N THR A 186 1.80 -20.43 -12.38
CA THR A 186 2.21 -20.52 -13.79
C THR A 186 1.06 -20.20 -14.72
N GLY A 187 1.36 -19.62 -15.88
CA GLY A 187 0.40 -19.26 -16.90
C GLY A 187 0.74 -19.82 -18.27
N GLU A 188 -0.28 -20.12 -19.07
CA GLU A 188 -0.15 -20.55 -20.46
C GLU A 188 -1.17 -19.79 -21.32
N LEU A 189 -0.70 -19.02 -22.31
CA LEU A 189 -1.51 -18.41 -23.37
C LEU A 189 -1.32 -19.17 -24.68
N SER A 190 -2.43 -19.49 -25.34
CA SER A 190 -2.49 -20.27 -26.58
C SER A 190 -3.58 -19.73 -27.52
N ALA A 191 -3.43 -19.89 -28.84
CA ALA A 191 -4.42 -19.52 -29.86
C ALA A 191 -4.11 -20.19 -31.21
N ASP A 192 -5.09 -20.32 -32.11
CA ASP A 192 -4.94 -21.03 -33.40
C ASP A 192 -3.86 -20.41 -34.31
N ASN A 193 -3.67 -19.09 -34.23
CA ASN A 193 -2.74 -18.33 -35.05
C ASN A 193 -1.55 -17.75 -34.25
N LEU A 194 -1.24 -18.36 -33.11
CA LEU A 194 -0.05 -18.08 -32.30
C LEU A 194 0.93 -19.27 -32.45
N SER A 195 2.15 -19.02 -32.93
CA SER A 195 3.08 -20.06 -33.40
C SER A 195 3.64 -20.97 -32.30
N GLU A 196 3.90 -20.41 -31.11
CA GLU A 196 4.26 -21.13 -29.90
C GLU A 196 3.39 -20.63 -28.75
N LYS A 197 3.08 -21.50 -27.78
CA LYS A 197 2.42 -21.07 -26.54
C LYS A 197 3.34 -20.15 -25.75
N VAL A 198 2.81 -19.04 -25.24
CA VAL A 198 3.54 -18.17 -24.30
C VAL A 198 3.31 -18.69 -22.89
N THR A 199 4.39 -18.93 -22.14
CA THR A 199 4.33 -19.58 -20.82
C THR A 199 5.12 -18.81 -19.79
N GLU A 200 4.44 -18.43 -18.71
CA GLU A 200 4.99 -17.57 -17.67
C GLU A 200 4.92 -18.21 -16.29
N GLN A 201 5.75 -17.72 -15.36
CA GLN A 201 5.68 -18.14 -13.96
C GLN A 201 6.18 -17.05 -13.00
N ALA A 202 5.51 -16.96 -11.86
CA ALA A 202 5.94 -16.17 -10.72
C ALA A 202 6.07 -17.05 -9.48
N GLU A 203 7.09 -16.77 -8.67
CA GLU A 203 7.41 -17.49 -7.45
C GLU A 203 7.42 -16.52 -6.27
N THR A 204 6.80 -16.93 -5.17
CA THR A 204 6.94 -16.29 -3.85
C THR A 204 7.25 -17.38 -2.83
N THR A 205 8.18 -17.09 -1.92
CA THR A 205 8.52 -17.95 -0.79
C THR A 205 7.73 -17.51 0.44
N VAL A 206 7.22 -18.45 1.23
CA VAL A 206 6.58 -18.15 2.52
C VAL A 206 7.61 -18.33 3.63
N ASN A 207 7.86 -17.28 4.39
CA ASN A 207 8.63 -17.34 5.63
C ASN A 207 7.70 -17.56 6.82
N ALA A 208 8.17 -18.34 7.79
CA ALA A 208 7.52 -18.52 9.07
C ALA A 208 8.59 -18.79 10.14
N THR A 209 8.46 -18.14 11.28
CA THR A 209 9.35 -18.30 12.43
C THR A 209 8.60 -18.90 13.59
N ALA A 210 9.30 -19.72 14.37
CA ALA A 210 8.86 -20.11 15.70
C ALA A 210 9.55 -19.16 16.69
N THR A 211 8.79 -18.70 17.68
CA THR A 211 9.26 -17.73 18.68
C THR A 211 8.96 -18.26 20.07
N THR A 212 9.94 -18.18 20.97
CA THR A 212 9.82 -18.64 22.35
C THR A 212 10.39 -17.60 23.30
N ALA A 213 9.93 -17.60 24.54
CA ALA A 213 10.54 -16.83 25.61
C ALA A 213 10.42 -17.63 26.92
N LEU A 214 11.56 -18.12 27.40
CA LEU A 214 11.70 -18.74 28.71
C LEU A 214 12.33 -17.72 29.69
N SER A 215 11.55 -17.24 30.65
CA SER A 215 12.11 -16.58 31.83
C SER A 215 12.51 -17.59 32.89
N ASN A 216 13.37 -17.17 33.81
CA ASN A 216 13.73 -17.88 35.03
C ASN A 216 14.31 -16.82 36.00
N ASP A 217 13.86 -16.81 37.25
CA ASP A 217 14.33 -15.85 38.27
C ASP A 217 14.16 -16.39 39.70
N PHE A 218 14.96 -15.89 40.63
CA PHE A 218 14.73 -16.08 42.06
C PHE A 218 13.75 -15.01 42.57
N THR A 219 12.58 -15.42 43.06
CA THR A 219 11.48 -14.47 43.29
C THR A 219 11.24 -14.06 44.74
N LYS A 220 11.57 -14.91 45.72
CA LYS A 220 11.51 -14.58 47.17
C LYS A 220 12.04 -15.73 48.03
N VAL A 221 12.34 -15.40 49.29
CA VAL A 221 12.37 -16.35 50.41
C VAL A 221 10.95 -16.55 50.96
N GLU A 222 10.59 -17.74 51.44
CA GLU A 222 9.34 -17.96 52.17
C GLU A 222 9.43 -17.38 53.59
N ASN A 223 8.38 -16.66 54.02
CA ASN A 223 8.20 -16.15 55.39
C ASN A 223 9.31 -15.21 55.92
N SER A 224 10.16 -14.66 55.05
CA SER A 224 11.24 -13.73 55.39
C SER A 224 11.07 -12.39 54.69
N ILE A 225 11.67 -11.34 55.26
CA ILE A 225 11.80 -10.01 54.66
C ILE A 225 13.15 -9.83 53.93
N ASN A 226 14.05 -10.81 54.02
CA ASN A 226 15.33 -10.78 53.30
C ASN A 226 15.09 -11.02 51.80
N ASN A 227 15.76 -10.23 50.96
CA ASN A 227 15.65 -10.37 49.51
C ASN A 227 16.28 -11.68 49.00
N ASN A 228 17.44 -12.07 49.55
CA ASN A 228 18.15 -13.31 49.23
C ASN A 228 18.00 -14.35 50.35
N PRO A 229 18.07 -15.65 50.01
CA PRO A 229 18.01 -16.75 50.98
C PRO A 229 19.32 -16.88 51.76
N SER A 230 19.23 -17.42 52.97
CA SER A 230 20.33 -17.80 53.84
C SER A 230 20.41 -19.32 53.99
N GLN A 231 21.44 -19.84 54.64
CA GLN A 231 21.47 -21.29 54.94
C GLN A 231 20.29 -21.71 55.83
N GLY A 232 19.55 -22.73 55.39
CA GLY A 232 18.33 -23.22 56.05
C GLY A 232 17.03 -22.57 55.56
N ASP A 233 17.08 -21.54 54.72
CA ASP A 233 15.88 -20.91 54.17
C ASP A 233 15.22 -21.75 53.06
N ILE A 234 13.91 -21.52 52.83
CA ILE A 234 13.18 -22.02 51.67
C ILE A 234 13.02 -20.88 50.67
N GLY A 235 13.51 -21.05 49.45
CA GLY A 235 13.38 -20.08 48.36
C GLY A 235 12.39 -20.51 47.28
N ILE A 236 11.79 -19.51 46.63
CA ILE A 236 10.88 -19.67 45.48
C ILE A 236 11.55 -19.19 44.21
N TRP A 237 11.82 -20.13 43.31
CA TRP A 237 12.21 -19.83 41.93
C TRP A 237 10.96 -19.81 41.07
N SER A 238 10.81 -18.82 40.19
CA SER A 238 9.70 -18.76 39.23
C SER A 238 10.23 -18.70 37.82
N PHE A 239 9.59 -19.42 36.90
CA PHE A 239 9.96 -19.44 35.49
C PHE A 239 8.69 -19.52 34.62
N ASN A 240 8.61 -18.68 33.58
CA ASN A 240 7.49 -18.70 32.62
C ASN A 240 7.98 -19.13 31.25
N LEU A 241 7.30 -20.09 30.63
CA LEU A 241 7.40 -20.38 29.20
C LEU A 241 6.25 -19.70 28.46
N ASN A 242 6.58 -18.66 27.68
CA ASN A 242 5.67 -18.12 26.68
C ASN A 242 6.10 -18.57 25.28
N ILE A 243 5.11 -18.97 24.50
CA ILE A 243 5.24 -19.13 23.05
C ILE A 243 4.25 -18.12 22.46
N PRO A 244 4.71 -16.92 22.08
CA PRO A 244 3.83 -15.88 21.53
C PRO A 244 3.26 -16.31 20.18
N LYS A 245 2.18 -15.66 19.78
CA LYS A 245 1.54 -15.86 18.47
C LYS A 245 1.51 -14.52 17.74
N LYS A 246 2.15 -14.45 16.58
CA LYS A 246 2.09 -13.30 15.69
C LYS A 246 0.80 -13.34 14.86
N SER A 247 0.33 -12.18 14.40
CA SER A 247 -0.79 -12.07 13.45
C SER A 247 -0.48 -12.79 12.14
N THR A 248 0.77 -12.70 11.67
CA THR A 248 1.34 -13.45 10.54
C THR A 248 2.76 -13.92 10.87
N GLY A 249 3.24 -14.93 10.13
CA GLY A 249 4.62 -15.42 10.20
C GLY A 249 4.95 -16.31 11.39
N SER A 250 3.96 -16.83 12.13
CA SER A 250 4.18 -17.87 13.14
C SER A 250 4.17 -19.27 12.52
N LEU A 251 5.00 -20.17 13.05
CA LEU A 251 4.79 -21.62 12.98
C LEU A 251 3.96 -22.07 14.18
N PHE A 252 3.08 -23.06 14.00
CA PHE A 252 2.39 -23.73 15.11
C PHE A 252 3.24 -24.89 15.66
N MET A 253 3.04 -25.21 16.93
CA MET A 253 3.63 -26.37 17.58
C MET A 253 3.00 -27.65 16.99
N GLU A 254 3.78 -28.72 16.82
CA GLU A 254 3.25 -29.97 16.25
C GLU A 254 2.21 -30.63 17.17
N GLU A 255 0.96 -30.72 16.70
CA GLU A 255 -0.13 -31.35 17.44
C GLU A 255 0.20 -32.81 17.81
N GLY A 256 -0.04 -33.17 19.07
CA GLY A 256 0.24 -34.51 19.59
C GLY A 256 1.71 -34.76 19.96
N LYS A 257 2.64 -33.83 19.68
CA LYS A 257 3.97 -33.86 20.31
C LYS A 257 3.90 -33.38 21.76
N LYS A 258 4.93 -33.75 22.52
CA LYS A 258 5.19 -33.21 23.86
C LYS A 258 6.17 -32.05 23.78
N ILE A 259 5.92 -31.05 24.62
CA ILE A 259 6.84 -29.99 25.02
C ILE A 259 7.51 -30.50 26.29
N VAL A 260 8.84 -30.56 26.27
CA VAL A 260 9.63 -31.10 27.39
C VAL A 260 10.33 -29.94 28.07
N ILE A 261 10.00 -29.73 29.35
CA ILE A 261 10.62 -28.70 30.18
C ILE A 261 11.50 -29.40 31.20
N GLU A 262 12.78 -29.04 31.24
CA GLU A 262 13.76 -29.56 32.18
C GLU A 262 14.27 -28.42 33.05
N TYR A 263 14.23 -28.59 34.37
CA TYR A 263 14.76 -27.63 35.33
C TYR A 263 15.83 -28.32 36.18
N THR A 264 17.06 -27.84 36.11
CA THR A 264 18.20 -28.34 36.87
C THR A 264 18.49 -27.41 38.03
N LEU A 265 18.44 -27.94 39.25
CA LEU A 265 18.84 -27.25 40.47
C LEU A 265 20.37 -27.23 40.61
N ALA A 266 20.89 -26.15 41.20
CA ALA A 266 22.28 -26.04 41.63
C ALA A 266 22.64 -27.11 42.68
N ASP A 267 23.93 -27.44 42.78
CA ASP A 267 24.46 -28.27 43.88
C ASP A 267 24.03 -27.71 45.25
N LYS A 268 23.65 -28.61 46.16
CA LYS A 268 23.18 -28.31 47.53
C LYS A 268 21.82 -27.58 47.64
N LEU A 269 20.97 -27.63 46.61
CA LEU A 269 19.57 -27.24 46.70
C LEU A 269 18.66 -28.46 46.69
N ASP A 270 17.95 -28.72 47.80
CA ASP A 270 16.99 -29.82 47.87
C ASP A 270 15.61 -29.39 47.35
N TYR A 271 14.98 -30.22 46.53
CA TYR A 271 13.63 -29.99 46.00
C TYR A 271 12.56 -30.24 47.08
N LEU A 272 11.71 -29.24 47.35
CA LEU A 272 10.62 -29.31 48.35
C LEU A 272 9.20 -29.31 47.73
N GLY A 273 9.08 -29.62 46.44
CA GLY A 273 7.82 -29.54 45.70
C GLY A 273 7.62 -28.22 44.95
N VAL A 274 6.41 -28.02 44.44
CA VAL A 274 6.03 -26.81 43.68
C VAL A 274 5.21 -25.82 44.50
N ALA A 275 4.94 -24.63 43.94
CA ALA A 275 4.09 -23.59 44.53
C ALA A 275 3.08 -23.00 43.53
N GLY A 276 2.03 -22.33 44.04
CA GLY A 276 0.96 -21.76 43.20
C GLY A 276 0.17 -22.82 42.42
N ASP A 277 -0.30 -22.47 41.23
CA ASP A 277 -1.03 -23.38 40.32
C ASP A 277 -0.10 -24.30 39.49
N THR A 278 1.16 -24.45 39.93
CA THR A 278 2.17 -25.26 39.23
C THR A 278 1.85 -26.75 39.39
N PRO A 279 1.87 -27.58 38.32
CA PRO A 279 1.78 -29.03 38.45
C PRO A 279 3.10 -29.62 38.97
N GLU A 280 3.05 -30.70 39.75
CA GLU A 280 4.25 -31.47 40.09
C GLU A 280 4.96 -32.02 38.82
N PRO A 281 6.30 -32.15 38.82
CA PRO A 281 7.04 -32.66 37.67
C PRO A 281 6.73 -34.12 37.40
N THR A 282 6.57 -34.45 36.11
CA THR A 282 6.36 -35.82 35.63
C THR A 282 7.54 -36.77 35.91
N LYS A 283 8.73 -36.23 36.20
CA LYS A 283 9.91 -37.00 36.59
C LYS A 283 10.84 -36.16 37.49
N VAL A 284 11.46 -36.80 38.47
CA VAL A 284 12.49 -36.21 39.35
C VAL A 284 13.69 -37.17 39.38
N GLU A 285 14.87 -36.68 39.00
CA GLU A 285 16.13 -37.44 38.95
C GLU A 285 17.23 -36.64 39.63
N GLY A 286 17.35 -36.79 40.96
CA GLY A 286 18.23 -35.98 41.78
C GLY A 286 17.88 -34.49 41.67
N GLN A 287 18.81 -33.68 41.17
CA GLN A 287 18.63 -32.24 40.97
C GLN A 287 17.89 -31.88 39.67
N LYS A 288 17.46 -32.86 38.86
CA LYS A 288 16.76 -32.61 37.60
C LYS A 288 15.26 -32.88 37.73
N LEU A 289 14.45 -31.86 37.43
CA LEU A 289 13.00 -31.91 37.39
C LEU A 289 12.54 -31.86 35.92
N THR A 290 11.55 -32.68 35.54
CA THR A 290 11.04 -32.70 34.15
C THR A 290 9.52 -32.68 34.10
N TRP A 291 8.96 -31.76 33.30
CA TRP A 291 7.54 -31.71 32.94
C TRP A 291 7.36 -32.04 31.45
N GLU A 292 6.45 -32.95 31.16
CA GLU A 292 5.97 -33.22 29.81
C GLU A 292 4.56 -32.62 29.60
N ILE A 293 4.43 -31.66 28.69
CA ILE A 293 3.16 -30.98 28.40
C ILE A 293 2.74 -31.29 26.96
N ALA A 294 1.48 -31.70 26.75
CA ALA A 294 0.96 -31.91 25.40
C ALA A 294 0.86 -30.57 24.64
N ALA A 295 1.33 -30.53 23.39
CA ALA A 295 1.10 -29.38 22.52
C ALA A 295 -0.41 -29.24 22.22
N PRO A 296 -1.01 -28.05 22.43
CA PRO A 296 -2.40 -27.77 22.04
C PRO A 296 -2.71 -28.12 20.58
N THR A 297 -3.95 -28.50 20.30
CA THR A 297 -4.39 -28.81 18.94
C THR A 297 -4.28 -27.58 18.03
N TYR A 298 -4.13 -27.78 16.72
CA TYR A 298 -4.01 -26.66 15.78
C TYR A 298 -5.24 -25.74 15.82
N LEU A 299 -6.43 -26.27 16.12
CA LEU A 299 -7.67 -25.49 16.29
C LEU A 299 -7.68 -24.62 17.55
N GLU A 300 -7.00 -25.05 18.62
CA GLU A 300 -6.79 -24.24 19.82
C GLU A 300 -5.73 -23.16 19.56
N GLN A 301 -4.61 -23.54 18.91
CA GLN A 301 -3.56 -22.60 18.49
C GLN A 301 -4.10 -21.52 17.53
N GLU A 302 -4.99 -21.87 16.60
CA GLU A 302 -5.66 -20.94 15.68
C GLU A 302 -6.54 -19.92 16.41
N LYS A 303 -7.18 -20.30 17.53
CA LYS A 303 -8.07 -19.43 18.33
C LYS A 303 -7.38 -18.66 19.45
N ALA A 304 -6.25 -19.14 19.96
CA ALA A 304 -5.57 -18.53 21.10
C ALA A 304 -4.87 -17.21 20.76
N ASN A 305 -4.69 -16.34 21.76
CA ASN A 305 -3.90 -15.09 21.68
C ASN A 305 -2.39 -15.31 21.94
N SER A 306 -1.96 -16.55 22.15
CA SER A 306 -0.58 -17.01 22.35
C SER A 306 -0.60 -18.52 22.10
N LEU A 307 0.43 -19.11 21.50
CA LEU A 307 0.45 -20.55 21.24
C LEU A 307 0.55 -21.36 22.53
N LEU A 308 1.36 -20.88 23.49
CA LEU A 308 1.41 -21.39 24.86
C LEU A 308 1.68 -20.25 25.86
N ASN A 309 1.15 -20.38 27.07
CA ASN A 309 1.64 -19.65 28.23
C ASN A 309 1.56 -20.55 29.47
N LYS A 310 2.69 -20.77 30.16
CA LYS A 310 2.77 -21.55 31.39
C LYS A 310 3.73 -20.91 32.39
N THR A 311 3.30 -20.84 33.64
CA THR A 311 4.07 -20.37 34.80
C THR A 311 4.36 -21.57 35.70
N PHE A 312 5.55 -21.60 36.26
CA PHE A 312 6.00 -22.61 37.20
C PHE A 312 6.70 -21.94 38.39
N GLN A 313 6.47 -22.47 39.58
CA GLN A 313 7.15 -22.05 40.80
C GLN A 313 7.70 -23.28 41.53
N ILE A 314 8.99 -23.28 41.85
CA ILE A 314 9.71 -24.37 42.51
C ILE A 314 10.12 -23.91 43.91
N ARG A 315 9.88 -24.77 44.91
CA ARG A 315 10.32 -24.58 46.29
C ARG A 315 11.64 -25.33 46.49
N THR A 316 12.70 -24.63 46.90
CA THR A 316 14.00 -25.26 47.21
C THR A 316 14.47 -24.93 48.62
N PHE A 317 14.98 -25.94 49.33
CA PHE A 317 15.72 -25.76 50.57
C PHE A 317 17.18 -25.41 50.28
N PHE A 318 17.72 -24.42 50.99
CA PHE A 318 19.11 -24.01 50.88
C PHE A 318 19.92 -24.73 51.96
N GLN A 319 20.69 -25.77 51.59
CA GLN A 319 21.37 -26.61 52.58
C GLN A 319 22.34 -25.83 53.49
N PRO A 320 22.49 -26.22 54.77
CA PRO A 320 23.50 -25.69 55.69
C PRO A 320 24.96 -25.81 55.24
N THR A 321 25.24 -26.52 54.15
CA THR A 321 26.59 -26.77 53.59
C THR A 321 26.96 -25.80 52.47
N ILE A 322 26.09 -24.86 52.09
CA ILE A 322 26.37 -23.81 51.12
C ILE A 322 27.28 -22.74 51.77
N PRO A 323 28.44 -22.40 51.20
CA PRO A 323 29.31 -21.34 51.74
C PRO A 323 28.62 -19.97 51.76
N ASN A 324 28.97 -19.13 52.74
CA ASN A 324 28.48 -17.76 52.79
C ASN A 324 28.81 -17.00 51.50
N PHE A 325 27.83 -16.24 50.99
CA PHE A 325 27.88 -15.44 49.77
C PHE A 325 28.12 -16.23 48.47
N ALA A 326 28.02 -17.56 48.51
CA ALA A 326 28.07 -18.39 47.30
C ALA A 326 26.84 -18.14 46.42
N THR A 327 27.06 -17.88 45.13
CA THR A 327 25.99 -17.79 44.13
C THR A 327 25.62 -19.18 43.64
N VAL A 328 24.34 -19.55 43.80
CA VAL A 328 23.77 -20.78 43.24
C VAL A 328 23.00 -20.45 41.95
N GLU A 329 23.18 -21.24 40.90
CA GLU A 329 22.54 -21.04 39.58
C GLU A 329 21.66 -22.24 39.20
N ASN A 330 20.37 -21.98 38.99
CA ASN A 330 19.42 -22.93 38.45
C ASN A 330 19.21 -22.71 36.94
N LYS A 331 19.01 -23.79 36.18
CA LYS A 331 18.84 -23.75 34.73
C LYS A 331 17.50 -24.34 34.30
N ALA A 332 16.65 -23.52 33.69
CA ALA A 332 15.48 -23.95 32.92
C ALA A 332 15.85 -24.18 31.45
N VAL A 333 15.29 -25.22 30.85
CA VAL A 333 15.38 -25.56 29.42
C VAL A 333 13.99 -25.96 28.92
N ALA A 334 13.55 -25.44 27.78
CA ALA A 334 12.26 -25.78 27.18
C ALA A 334 12.43 -26.24 25.72
N THR A 335 12.18 -27.53 25.49
CA THR A 335 12.28 -28.18 24.17
C THR A 335 10.90 -28.29 23.52
N THR A 336 10.70 -27.61 22.39
CA THR A 336 9.43 -27.52 21.67
C THR A 336 9.57 -27.95 20.21
N ASN A 337 8.58 -28.68 19.69
CA ASN A 337 8.51 -29.11 18.29
C ASN A 337 7.50 -28.26 17.53
N PHE A 338 7.87 -27.76 16.35
CA PHE A 338 7.05 -26.89 15.50
C PHE A 338 6.92 -27.46 14.09
N VAL A 339 5.76 -27.23 13.47
CA VAL A 339 5.41 -27.74 12.15
C VAL A 339 6.52 -27.45 11.14
N THR A 340 7.05 -28.51 10.52
CA THR A 340 8.08 -28.47 9.47
C THR A 340 9.45 -27.89 9.82
N LEU A 341 9.76 -27.66 11.10
CA LEU A 341 11.16 -27.57 11.55
C LEU A 341 11.69 -28.99 11.79
N THR A 342 12.85 -29.33 11.23
CA THR A 342 13.51 -30.65 11.42
C THR A 342 13.98 -30.87 12.85
N ASP A 343 14.37 -29.78 13.51
CA ASP A 343 15.02 -29.78 14.80
C ASP A 343 14.10 -29.11 15.83
N SER A 344 14.04 -29.66 17.05
CA SER A 344 13.31 -29.05 18.15
C SER A 344 14.00 -27.76 18.59
N ILE A 345 13.22 -26.73 18.92
CA ILE A 345 13.75 -25.48 19.50
C ILE A 345 13.99 -25.70 20.99
N VAL A 346 15.15 -25.27 21.48
CA VAL A 346 15.62 -25.47 22.86
C VAL A 346 15.89 -24.10 23.48
N ASP A 347 14.86 -23.47 24.03
CA ASP A 347 15.00 -22.22 24.80
C ASP A 347 15.72 -22.52 26.12
N THR A 348 16.58 -21.61 26.58
CA THR A 348 17.39 -21.80 27.79
C THR A 348 17.43 -20.53 28.62
N SER A 349 17.16 -20.67 29.92
CA SER A 349 17.09 -19.57 30.87
C SER A 349 17.71 -19.94 32.20
N LYS A 350 18.75 -19.19 32.61
CA LYS A 350 19.42 -19.34 33.91
C LYS A 350 18.84 -18.32 34.89
N ALA A 351 18.77 -18.71 36.15
CA ALA A 351 18.52 -17.83 37.28
C ALA A 351 19.59 -18.07 38.34
N SER A 352 20.12 -17.03 38.98
CA SER A 352 21.04 -17.21 40.12
C SER A 352 20.71 -16.29 41.28
N VAL A 353 21.10 -16.71 42.50
CA VAL A 353 21.00 -15.90 43.72
C VAL A 353 22.18 -16.18 44.64
N SER A 354 22.69 -15.16 45.33
CA SER A 354 23.78 -15.28 46.29
C SER A 354 23.25 -15.59 47.69
N VAL A 355 23.69 -16.71 48.26
CA VAL A 355 23.21 -17.22 49.55
C VAL A 355 23.88 -16.47 50.70
N SER A 356 23.08 -15.79 51.52
CA SER A 356 23.56 -14.93 52.61
C SER A 356 23.91 -15.73 53.88
N ALA A 357 24.77 -15.18 54.73
CA ALA A 357 25.10 -15.81 56.03
C ALA A 357 23.87 -15.93 56.95
N SER A 358 23.72 -17.04 57.67
CA SER A 358 22.54 -17.31 58.51
C SER A 358 22.44 -16.51 59.81
N ASP A 359 23.56 -16.21 60.48
CA ASP A 359 23.63 -15.28 61.62
C ASP A 359 24.76 -14.25 61.39
N PRO A 360 24.43 -12.97 61.08
CA PRO A 360 25.44 -11.94 60.88
C PRO A 360 25.88 -11.23 62.18
N ALA A 361 25.01 -11.12 63.20
CA ALA A 361 25.24 -10.27 64.37
C ALA A 361 24.34 -10.63 65.57
N THR A 362 24.60 -11.77 66.22
CA THR A 362 23.85 -12.19 67.42
C THR A 362 23.85 -11.09 68.50
N ILE A 363 22.67 -10.62 68.90
CA ILE A 363 22.48 -9.36 69.64
C ILE A 363 23.20 -9.38 71.00
N PRO A 364 24.08 -8.39 71.32
CA PRO A 364 24.71 -8.29 72.62
C PRO A 364 23.67 -7.96 73.72
N PRO A 365 23.70 -8.63 74.89
CA PRO A 365 22.67 -8.51 75.91
C PRO A 365 22.68 -7.13 76.59
N THR A 366 21.51 -6.51 76.71
CA THR A 366 21.32 -5.21 77.37
C THR A 366 21.42 -5.31 78.89
N ILE A 367 22.54 -4.84 79.45
CA ILE A 367 22.75 -4.72 80.90
C ILE A 367 23.40 -3.35 81.19
N GLY A 368 22.74 -2.53 82.02
CA GLY A 368 23.30 -1.24 82.48
C GLY A 368 22.24 -0.23 82.91
N SER A 369 22.57 0.60 83.91
CA SER A 369 21.69 1.65 84.47
C SER A 369 22.04 3.06 83.98
N VAL A 370 22.61 3.18 82.79
CA VAL A 370 23.19 4.42 82.24
C VAL A 370 22.86 4.53 80.75
N TYR A 371 22.59 5.74 80.26
CA TYR A 371 22.57 6.02 78.83
C TYR A 371 24.00 6.29 78.37
N ALA A 372 24.63 5.34 77.69
CA ALA A 372 25.87 5.58 76.94
C ALA A 372 25.53 6.11 75.53
N PRO A 373 26.46 6.82 74.85
CA PRO A 373 26.27 7.20 73.46
C PRO A 373 26.14 5.95 72.57
N ALA A 374 25.31 6.03 71.52
CA ALA A 374 24.96 4.84 70.75
C ALA A 374 24.73 5.07 69.26
N HIS A 375 25.38 4.27 68.44
CA HIS A 375 25.16 4.17 67.00
C HIS A 375 24.10 3.10 66.70
N ARG A 376 23.23 3.36 65.73
CA ARG A 376 22.17 2.47 65.25
C ARG A 376 22.28 2.24 63.75
N GLY A 377 22.21 0.98 63.34
CA GLY A 377 22.20 0.58 61.93
C GLY A 377 20.81 0.61 61.29
N PRO A 378 20.75 0.40 59.96
CA PRO A 378 19.51 0.33 59.20
C PRO A 378 18.71 -0.96 59.51
N VAL A 379 17.39 -0.91 59.30
CA VAL A 379 16.48 -2.07 59.41
C VAL A 379 15.72 -2.42 58.13
N ASP A 380 15.78 -1.55 57.12
CA ASP A 380 15.25 -1.81 55.78
C ASP A 380 16.07 -1.08 54.71
N ALA A 381 15.78 -1.39 53.44
CA ALA A 381 16.43 -0.79 52.27
C ALA A 381 15.85 0.60 51.87
N ASN A 382 15.08 1.26 52.74
CA ASN A 382 14.39 2.52 52.48
C ASN A 382 14.49 3.50 53.68
N TRP A 383 15.72 3.72 54.16
CA TRP A 383 16.08 4.65 55.23
C TRP A 383 15.49 4.33 56.62
N GLY A 384 14.90 3.15 56.85
CA GLY A 384 14.49 2.71 58.18
C GLY A 384 15.68 2.49 59.12
N ILE A 385 15.56 3.00 60.36
CA ILE A 385 16.62 2.98 61.39
C ILE A 385 16.14 2.11 62.57
N ALA A 386 17.05 1.36 63.20
CA ALA A 386 16.71 0.56 64.38
C ALA A 386 16.09 1.39 65.52
N THR A 387 15.09 0.82 66.20
CA THR A 387 14.42 1.45 67.36
C THR A 387 15.15 1.23 68.68
N VAL A 388 16.04 0.24 68.73
CA VAL A 388 16.92 -0.11 69.86
C VAL A 388 18.39 0.01 69.45
N THR A 389 19.30 0.02 70.43
CA THR A 389 20.75 0.10 70.21
C THR A 389 21.31 -1.26 69.79
N GLY A 390 21.79 -1.38 68.55
CA GLY A 390 22.37 -2.60 68.01
C GLY A 390 22.68 -2.49 66.53
N ASN A 391 23.25 -3.57 65.96
CA ASN A 391 23.56 -3.70 64.55
C ASN A 391 22.67 -4.78 63.90
N PRO A 392 21.63 -4.42 63.13
CA PRO A 392 20.75 -5.41 62.49
C PRO A 392 21.38 -6.13 61.28
N ASP A 393 22.44 -5.54 60.71
CA ASP A 393 23.21 -6.04 59.56
C ASP A 393 22.34 -6.62 58.41
N ILE A 394 21.46 -5.77 57.89
CA ILE A 394 20.47 -6.17 56.88
C ILE A 394 21.11 -6.54 55.54
N LYS A 395 20.47 -7.46 54.82
CA LYS A 395 20.90 -8.00 53.52
C LYS A 395 20.11 -7.31 52.41
N VAL A 396 20.77 -6.46 51.62
CA VAL A 396 20.13 -5.53 50.69
C VAL A 396 20.94 -5.35 49.41
N TYR A 397 20.34 -4.81 48.36
CA TYR A 397 21.01 -4.57 47.09
C TYR A 397 21.72 -3.20 47.05
N ASP A 398 22.55 -2.97 46.04
CA ASP A 398 23.17 -1.68 45.69
C ASP A 398 22.13 -0.56 45.41
N THR A 399 20.89 -0.91 45.09
CA THR A 399 19.77 0.03 44.98
C THR A 399 19.19 0.49 46.32
N ALA A 400 19.77 0.07 47.45
CA ALA A 400 19.25 0.35 48.79
C ALA A 400 19.57 1.77 49.30
N LYS A 401 18.68 2.23 50.18
CA LYS A 401 18.76 3.46 50.94
C LYS A 401 18.91 3.13 52.41
N LEU A 402 20.03 3.49 53.03
CA LEU A 402 20.37 3.06 54.38
C LEU A 402 20.25 4.21 55.39
N GLY A 403 19.51 3.98 56.46
CA GLY A 403 19.36 4.92 57.57
C GLY A 403 20.25 4.54 58.73
N PHE A 404 21.13 5.43 59.15
CA PHE A 404 21.92 5.29 60.38
C PHE A 404 21.57 6.43 61.35
N SER A 405 21.72 6.21 62.66
CA SER A 405 21.55 7.27 63.67
C SER A 405 22.58 7.19 64.77
N LEU A 406 23.05 8.36 65.22
CA LEU A 406 23.97 8.50 66.33
C LEU A 406 23.26 9.22 67.49
N MET A 407 23.16 8.53 68.62
CA MET A 407 22.62 9.04 69.87
C MET A 407 23.76 9.63 70.71
N LEU A 408 23.74 10.94 70.90
CA LEU A 408 24.68 11.66 71.76
C LEU A 408 24.05 11.82 73.14
N ASN A 409 24.80 11.68 74.23
CA ASN A 409 24.28 11.91 75.58
C ASN A 409 25.42 12.12 76.59
N SER A 410 25.07 12.48 77.82
CA SER A 410 26.04 12.81 78.86
C SER A 410 26.86 11.65 79.43
N ALA A 411 26.49 10.39 79.18
CA ALA A 411 27.08 9.20 79.79
C ALA A 411 27.10 9.22 81.34
N MET A 412 28.14 9.80 81.95
CA MET A 412 28.29 9.98 83.40
C MET A 412 28.30 11.45 83.83
N ASN A 413 28.36 12.39 82.89
CA ASN A 413 28.60 13.80 83.13
C ASN A 413 27.27 14.52 83.43
N ASP A 414 26.66 14.13 84.56
CA ASP A 414 25.35 14.60 85.03
C ASP A 414 25.39 15.70 86.11
N SER A 415 26.47 16.49 86.18
CA SER A 415 26.53 17.64 87.09
C SER A 415 25.35 18.60 86.86
N PRO A 416 24.61 19.00 87.92
CA PRO A 416 23.60 20.04 87.82
C PRO A 416 24.20 21.45 87.72
N TRP A 417 25.54 21.58 87.79
CA TRP A 417 26.26 22.87 87.87
C TRP A 417 27.18 23.14 86.68
N TYR A 418 27.75 22.12 86.04
CA TYR A 418 28.76 22.26 84.98
C TYR A 418 28.29 21.71 83.63
N ASP A 419 28.16 22.61 82.65
CA ASP A 419 28.06 22.25 81.22
C ASP A 419 29.35 21.56 80.72
N PHE A 420 29.31 20.94 79.54
CA PHE A 420 30.50 20.31 78.95
C PHE A 420 31.56 21.35 78.59
N LEU A 421 32.80 21.04 78.96
CA LEU A 421 33.99 21.81 78.60
C LEU A 421 34.43 21.51 77.15
N TYR A 422 34.11 20.32 76.65
CA TYR A 422 34.33 19.87 75.28
C TYR A 422 33.33 18.74 74.94
N TYR A 423 32.81 18.71 73.72
CA TYR A 423 31.97 17.61 73.22
C TYR A 423 32.06 17.59 71.70
N ASP A 424 32.70 16.59 71.11
CA ASP A 424 32.80 16.41 69.67
C ASP A 424 32.38 14.99 69.28
N ALA A 425 31.65 14.87 68.17
CA ALA A 425 31.30 13.58 67.59
C ALA A 425 31.78 13.48 66.14
N TYR A 426 32.56 12.45 65.85
CA TYR A 426 33.06 12.10 64.54
C TYR A 426 32.30 10.87 64.01
N TYR A 427 31.91 10.93 62.75
CA TYR A 427 31.17 9.88 62.07
C TYR A 427 31.89 9.56 60.76
N ASN A 428 32.47 8.36 60.66
CA ASN A 428 33.07 7.87 59.42
C ASN A 428 31.99 7.16 58.60
N ILE A 429 31.87 7.54 57.33
CA ILE A 429 30.99 6.91 56.35
C ILE A 429 31.83 5.96 55.52
N ASP A 430 31.29 4.78 55.21
CA ASP A 430 31.93 3.81 54.33
C ASP A 430 32.24 4.40 52.94
N ASP A 431 33.38 4.02 52.35
CA ASP A 431 33.81 4.45 51.02
C ASP A 431 32.80 4.08 49.90
N ASN A 432 31.76 3.29 50.18
CA ASN A 432 30.72 2.87 49.24
C ASN A 432 29.32 3.41 49.60
N LEU A 433 29.21 4.40 50.51
CA LEU A 433 27.94 5.00 50.95
C LEU A 433 27.87 6.52 50.74
N ASN A 434 27.16 6.96 49.70
CA ASN A 434 26.95 8.37 49.42
C ASN A 434 25.98 9.01 50.44
N LEU A 435 26.39 10.10 51.10
CA LEU A 435 25.51 10.88 51.99
C LEU A 435 24.51 11.73 51.18
N ASP A 436 23.22 11.41 51.34
CA ASP A 436 22.10 12.09 50.69
C ASP A 436 21.41 13.11 51.60
N TYR A 437 21.15 12.75 52.86
CA TYR A 437 20.50 13.63 53.85
C TYR A 437 21.10 13.47 55.25
N PHE A 438 21.05 14.56 56.02
CA PHE A 438 21.44 14.62 57.42
C PHE A 438 20.30 15.22 58.26
N ARG A 439 19.93 14.59 59.37
CA ARG A 439 19.02 15.18 60.38
C ARG A 439 19.83 15.66 61.57
N SER A 440 19.69 16.93 61.93
CA SER A 440 20.48 17.59 62.98
C SER A 440 20.14 17.19 64.42
N GLY A 441 19.22 16.25 64.64
CA GLY A 441 18.88 15.71 65.95
C GLY A 441 17.97 16.59 66.81
N ASP A 442 17.26 15.94 67.72
CA ASP A 442 16.36 16.55 68.71
C ASP A 442 17.00 16.46 70.09
N PHE A 443 17.21 17.61 70.75
CA PHE A 443 17.99 17.69 71.98
C PHE A 443 17.13 17.95 73.22
N TYR A 444 17.29 17.08 74.22
CA TYR A 444 16.53 17.05 75.48
C TYR A 444 17.48 17.05 76.69
N PHE A 445 16.96 17.41 77.86
CA PHE A 445 17.61 17.19 79.13
C PHE A 445 17.20 15.80 79.66
N LYS A 446 18.16 14.87 79.68
CA LYS A 446 17.98 13.52 80.19
C LYS A 446 19.33 12.92 80.65
N PRO A 447 19.86 13.37 81.80
CA PRO A 447 21.22 13.03 82.24
C PRO A 447 21.48 11.53 82.41
N ASN A 448 20.51 10.78 82.95
CA ASN A 448 20.63 9.35 83.23
C ASN A 448 19.26 8.65 83.15
N VAL A 449 19.23 7.31 83.26
CA VAL A 449 18.01 6.50 83.07
C VAL A 449 16.94 6.71 84.16
N ASN A 450 17.35 7.20 85.32
CA ASN A 450 16.46 7.44 86.47
C ASN A 450 15.75 8.80 86.38
N TYR A 451 16.13 9.66 85.43
CA TYR A 451 15.51 10.97 85.25
C TYR A 451 14.08 10.83 84.68
N PRO A 452 13.03 11.33 85.39
CA PRO A 452 11.65 11.09 85.00
C PRO A 452 11.24 11.91 83.77
N GLY A 453 11.05 11.21 82.64
CA GLY A 453 10.46 11.77 81.42
C GLY A 453 11.48 12.29 80.40
N TRP A 454 11.15 13.42 79.78
CA TRP A 454 11.95 14.14 78.78
C TRP A 454 11.77 15.63 79.01
N ALA A 455 12.78 16.30 79.58
CA ALA A 455 12.72 17.75 79.82
C ALA A 455 13.37 18.50 78.64
N GLN A 456 13.01 19.77 78.47
CA GLN A 456 13.74 20.66 77.55
C GLN A 456 15.03 21.17 78.22
N LEU A 457 16.08 21.33 77.42
CA LEU A 457 17.32 21.96 77.88
C LEU A 457 17.07 23.45 78.15
N LYS A 458 17.62 23.97 79.26
CA LYS A 458 17.55 25.38 79.67
C LYS A 458 18.10 26.34 78.60
N LYS A 459 19.04 25.85 77.79
CA LYS A 459 19.61 26.48 76.60
C LYS A 459 19.97 25.36 75.63
N SER A 460 19.56 25.45 74.37
CA SER A 460 19.90 24.45 73.36
C SER A 460 21.42 24.38 73.13
N PRO A 461 21.97 23.21 72.76
CA PRO A 461 23.35 23.11 72.29
C PRO A 461 23.55 23.90 71.01
N LYS A 462 24.81 24.18 70.70
CA LYS A 462 25.28 24.74 69.43
C LYS A 462 26.44 23.89 68.94
N TYR A 463 26.42 23.53 67.67
CA TYR A 463 27.52 22.84 67.02
C TYR A 463 27.69 23.31 65.58
N ASN A 464 28.92 23.17 65.07
CA ASN A 464 29.26 23.36 63.67
C ASN A 464 29.33 21.97 63.00
N LEU A 465 28.82 21.89 61.77
CA LEU A 465 28.89 20.71 60.92
C LEU A 465 30.05 20.87 59.94
N LEU A 466 31.06 20.00 60.07
CA LEU A 466 32.21 19.92 59.18
C LEU A 466 32.26 18.54 58.52
N VAL A 467 32.90 18.44 57.36
CA VAL A 467 33.16 17.18 56.66
C VAL A 467 34.57 17.09 56.12
N LYS A 468 34.96 15.87 55.76
CA LYS A 468 36.06 15.59 54.83
C LYS A 468 35.51 14.86 53.62
N TYR A 469 35.99 15.25 52.45
CA TYR A 469 35.82 14.45 51.24
C TYR A 469 36.96 13.45 51.08
N ASP A 470 36.82 12.51 50.16
CA ASP A 470 37.84 11.50 49.89
C ASP A 470 39.18 12.17 49.51
N GLY A 471 40.23 11.86 50.28
CA GLY A 471 41.58 12.42 50.12
C GLY A 471 41.88 13.72 50.88
N ASP A 472 40.89 14.35 51.55
CA ASP A 472 41.09 15.66 52.19
C ASP A 472 41.94 15.60 53.49
N THR A 473 43.00 16.40 53.55
CA THR A 473 43.84 16.60 54.75
C THR A 473 43.16 17.45 55.82
N ASP A 474 42.28 18.38 55.43
CA ASP A 474 41.70 19.41 56.29
C ASP A 474 40.16 19.27 56.36
N TRP A 475 39.52 19.95 57.31
CA TRP A 475 38.07 19.91 57.49
C TRP A 475 37.39 21.05 56.73
N THR A 476 36.38 20.72 55.93
CA THR A 476 35.49 21.70 55.28
C THR A 476 34.28 21.97 56.19
N THR A 477 34.14 23.21 56.69
CA THR A 477 32.91 23.64 57.39
C THR A 477 31.77 23.74 56.39
N LEU A 478 30.73 22.91 56.54
CA LEU A 478 29.50 23.01 55.73
C LEU A 478 28.54 24.04 56.34
N LYS A 479 28.43 24.09 57.68
CA LYS A 479 27.52 25.00 58.36
C LYS A 479 27.95 25.28 59.81
N GLU A 480 27.96 26.55 60.18
CA GLU A 480 28.10 26.99 61.58
C GLU A 480 26.74 27.09 62.26
N ASP A 481 26.71 26.91 63.58
CA ASP A 481 25.54 27.10 64.47
C ASP A 481 24.26 26.39 63.93
N VAL A 482 24.37 25.08 63.76
CA VAL A 482 23.41 24.25 63.03
C VAL A 482 22.02 24.28 63.67
N GLU A 483 21.03 24.69 62.89
CA GLU A 483 19.60 24.63 63.24
C GLU A 483 19.19 23.17 63.51
N LEU A 484 18.81 22.90 64.77
CA LEU A 484 18.44 21.60 65.32
C LEU A 484 17.09 21.10 64.78
N SER A 485 16.75 19.83 65.04
CA SER A 485 15.46 19.22 64.66
C SER A 485 15.14 19.26 63.16
N LYS A 486 16.15 19.43 62.30
CA LYS A 486 16.01 19.74 60.88
C LYS A 486 16.63 18.69 59.99
N MET A 487 15.94 18.35 58.91
CA MET A 487 16.50 17.55 57.82
C MET A 487 17.12 18.49 56.78
N TYR A 488 18.34 18.16 56.36
CA TYR A 488 19.08 18.81 55.28
C TYR A 488 19.34 17.78 54.19
N SER A 489 19.11 18.14 52.93
CA SER A 489 19.69 17.40 51.81
C SER A 489 21.16 17.77 51.61
N ARG A 490 21.89 16.90 50.91
CA ARG A 490 23.23 17.14 50.37
C ARG A 490 23.40 18.55 49.77
N LYS A 491 22.37 19.00 49.03
CA LYS A 491 22.32 20.32 48.39
C LYS A 491 22.10 21.47 49.37
N ASP A 492 21.30 21.29 50.42
CA ASP A 492 21.11 22.29 51.48
C ASP A 492 22.38 22.51 52.32
N LEU A 493 23.29 21.53 52.30
CA LEU A 493 24.62 21.60 52.93
C LEU A 493 25.72 22.10 51.99
N GLY A 494 25.42 22.39 50.72
CA GLY A 494 26.40 22.86 49.74
C GLY A 494 27.45 21.82 49.30
N ILE A 495 27.19 20.53 49.51
CA ILE A 495 28.10 19.44 49.15
C ILE A 495 28.07 19.23 47.62
N PRO A 496 29.22 19.24 46.91
CA PRO A 496 29.28 18.98 45.47
C PRO A 496 28.85 17.55 45.09
N ASP A 497 28.19 17.39 43.94
CA ASP A 497 27.68 16.08 43.50
C ASP A 497 28.80 15.07 43.16
N ASP A 498 30.00 15.55 42.80
CA ASP A 498 31.19 14.74 42.49
C ASP A 498 32.03 14.34 43.72
N LYS A 499 31.71 14.88 44.91
CA LYS A 499 32.53 14.74 46.13
C LYS A 499 31.93 13.76 47.15
N HIS A 500 32.44 12.54 47.21
CA HIS A 500 32.11 11.60 48.27
C HIS A 500 32.57 12.12 49.65
N VAL A 501 31.80 11.84 50.72
CA VAL A 501 32.03 12.33 52.09
C VAL A 501 32.45 11.15 52.95
N SER A 502 33.75 11.05 53.26
CA SER A 502 34.29 9.96 54.10
C SER A 502 34.10 10.21 55.59
N LYS A 503 34.05 11.48 56.04
CA LYS A 503 33.89 11.82 57.46
C LYS A 503 33.02 13.04 57.70
N VAL A 504 32.27 13.00 58.79
CA VAL A 504 31.50 14.12 59.35
C VAL A 504 31.99 14.41 60.77
N TRP A 505 32.05 15.69 61.15
CA TRP A 505 32.39 16.16 62.49
C TRP A 505 31.33 17.14 62.98
N LEU A 506 30.78 16.83 64.16
CA LEU A 506 29.85 17.66 64.90
C LEU A 506 30.65 18.31 66.04
N HIS A 507 31.12 19.53 65.81
CA HIS A 507 31.96 20.25 66.76
C HIS A 507 31.10 21.15 67.67
N PHE A 508 30.90 20.79 68.95
CA PHE A 508 30.00 21.56 69.81
C PHE A 508 30.68 22.80 70.37
N THR A 509 30.32 23.97 69.83
CA THR A 509 30.67 25.29 70.37
C THR A 509 29.91 25.61 71.67
N TYR A 510 28.84 24.87 71.97
CA TYR A 510 28.21 24.82 73.29
C TYR A 510 27.45 23.51 73.51
N ALA A 511 27.81 22.73 74.53
CA ALA A 511 27.13 21.49 74.92
C ALA A 511 26.67 21.57 76.40
N PRO A 512 25.35 21.60 76.68
CA PRO A 512 24.84 21.78 78.03
C PRO A 512 24.89 20.48 78.87
N ALA A 513 24.91 20.62 80.19
CA ALA A 513 24.87 19.50 81.13
C ALA A 513 23.63 18.61 80.95
N GLY A 514 23.77 17.29 81.13
CA GLY A 514 22.66 16.33 80.99
C GLY A 514 22.00 16.28 79.61
N MET A 515 22.69 16.77 78.57
CA MET A 515 22.29 16.71 77.16
C MET A 515 22.00 15.27 76.70
N TYR A 516 20.95 15.11 75.89
CA TYR A 516 20.63 13.90 75.16
C TYR A 516 20.11 14.26 73.76
N ALA A 517 20.73 13.74 72.71
CA ALA A 517 20.28 13.83 71.33
C ALA A 517 19.54 12.54 70.90
N ALA A 518 18.28 12.69 70.53
CA ALA A 518 17.55 11.69 69.75
C ALA A 518 17.65 12.04 68.25
N ASP A 519 17.39 11.05 67.39
CA ASP A 519 17.15 11.22 65.95
C ASP A 519 18.18 12.06 65.16
N LEU A 520 19.43 12.16 65.61
CA LEU A 520 20.52 12.66 64.78
C LEU A 520 20.89 11.53 63.81
N SER A 521 20.72 11.76 62.51
CA SER A 521 20.67 10.68 61.53
C SER A 521 21.39 11.00 60.22
N PHE A 522 21.97 9.96 59.63
CA PHE A 522 22.68 9.97 58.36
C PHE A 522 21.94 9.03 57.41
N PHE A 523 21.51 9.57 56.27
CA PHE A 523 20.75 8.83 55.26
C PHE A 523 21.59 8.74 54.00
N THR A 524 21.90 7.51 53.60
CA THR A 524 22.81 7.22 52.49
C THR A 524 22.17 6.39 51.39
N THR A 525 22.82 6.37 50.23
CA THR A 525 22.63 5.39 49.15
C THR A 525 23.94 4.66 48.89
N VAL A 526 23.86 3.41 48.43
CA VAL A 526 25.04 2.62 48.07
C VAL A 526 25.58 3.07 46.71
N LYS A 527 26.90 2.94 46.48
CA LYS A 527 27.49 3.12 45.15
C LYS A 527 27.01 1.99 44.22
N GLU A 528 26.53 2.34 43.02
CA GLU A 528 25.96 1.42 42.03
C GLU A 528 26.93 0.29 41.66
N GLY A 529 26.45 -0.94 41.59
CA GLY A 529 27.25 -2.13 41.31
C GLY A 529 28.18 -2.59 42.44
N TYR A 530 28.21 -1.91 43.60
CA TYR A 530 28.98 -2.38 44.76
C TYR A 530 28.38 -3.67 45.35
N VAL A 531 29.26 -4.56 45.78
CA VAL A 531 28.93 -5.80 46.51
C VAL A 531 29.97 -5.99 47.62
N GLY A 532 29.51 -6.18 48.85
CA GLY A 532 30.35 -6.29 50.05
C GLY A 532 29.66 -5.77 51.31
N GLU A 533 30.37 -5.79 52.43
CA GLU A 533 29.92 -5.15 53.66
C GLU A 533 30.21 -3.65 53.60
N VAL A 534 29.19 -2.81 53.80
CA VAL A 534 29.38 -1.39 54.09
C VAL A 534 29.41 -1.16 55.59
N ARG A 535 30.34 -0.34 56.10
CA ARG A 535 30.63 -0.17 57.53
C ARG A 535 30.82 1.29 57.93
N ASN A 536 29.81 1.87 58.58
CA ASN A 536 29.94 3.18 59.23
C ASN A 536 30.45 3.01 60.67
N SER A 537 31.35 3.88 61.13
CA SER A 537 31.93 3.85 62.48
C SER A 537 31.91 5.23 63.15
N THR A 538 31.91 5.28 64.48
CA THR A 538 31.80 6.56 65.22
C THR A 538 32.81 6.68 66.35
N GLN A 539 33.20 7.91 66.64
CA GLN A 539 34.05 8.29 67.77
C GLN A 539 33.41 9.51 68.44
N ILE A 540 33.30 9.48 69.76
CA ILE A 540 32.74 10.60 70.54
C ILE A 540 33.73 10.93 71.64
N ASN A 541 34.25 12.16 71.58
CA ASN A 541 35.18 12.72 72.55
C ASN A 541 34.44 13.76 73.40
N MET A 542 34.57 13.74 74.72
CA MET A 542 33.87 14.69 75.59
C MET A 542 34.59 14.95 76.92
N TYR A 543 34.29 16.09 77.54
CA TYR A 543 34.86 16.53 78.82
C TYR A 543 33.83 17.29 79.65
N GLY A 544 33.62 16.90 80.91
CA GLY A 544 32.64 17.53 81.81
C GLY A 544 32.63 16.90 83.19
N ALA A 545 31.66 17.26 84.04
CA ALA A 545 31.58 16.80 85.43
C ALA A 545 30.34 15.93 85.71
N ASP A 546 30.44 14.99 86.64
CA ASP A 546 29.31 14.25 87.19
C ASP A 546 28.59 15.00 88.34
N SER A 547 27.50 14.44 88.85
CA SER A 547 26.72 14.99 89.99
C SER A 547 27.44 15.02 91.35
N GLN A 548 28.70 14.57 91.43
CA GLN A 548 29.60 14.74 92.58
C GLN A 548 30.77 15.71 92.25
N ASP A 549 30.67 16.40 91.11
CA ASP A 549 31.65 17.30 90.52
C ASP A 549 33.00 16.63 90.19
N TYR A 550 33.04 15.30 90.04
CA TYR A 550 34.21 14.62 89.46
C TYR A 550 34.26 14.83 87.96
N ILE A 551 35.45 15.16 87.46
CA ILE A 551 35.71 15.51 86.07
C ILE A 551 36.06 14.25 85.26
N HIS A 552 35.26 13.94 84.25
CA HIS A 552 35.44 12.82 83.33
C HIS A 552 35.74 13.33 81.91
N TYR A 553 36.81 12.82 81.31
CA TYR A 553 37.11 12.97 79.88
C TYR A 553 37.07 11.61 79.20
N TYR A 554 36.57 11.56 77.97
CA TYR A 554 36.66 10.41 77.08
C TYR A 554 37.22 10.86 75.74
N ASP A 555 38.26 10.20 75.27
CA ASP A 555 38.94 10.43 73.99
C ASP A 555 39.79 9.20 73.60
N ASP A 556 40.65 9.31 72.58
CA ASP A 556 41.54 8.22 72.14
C ASP A 556 42.59 7.80 73.20
N THR A 557 42.87 8.65 74.19
CA THR A 557 43.81 8.38 75.28
C THR A 557 43.13 7.81 76.53
N ASN A 558 41.85 8.16 76.75
CA ASN A 558 40.99 7.59 77.80
C ASN A 558 39.68 7.04 77.20
N PRO A 559 39.70 5.84 76.58
CA PRO A 559 38.55 5.31 75.86
C PRO A 559 37.42 4.86 76.78
N TRP A 560 36.21 4.83 76.21
CA TRP A 560 34.99 4.35 76.85
C TRP A 560 35.12 2.96 77.50
N PRO A 561 34.38 2.68 78.60
CA PRO A 561 34.27 1.34 79.17
C PRO A 561 33.86 0.31 78.11
N GLU A 562 34.42 -0.89 78.15
CA GLU A 562 34.24 -1.92 77.11
C GLU A 562 32.77 -2.25 76.83
N ALA A 563 31.95 -2.30 77.89
CA ALA A 563 30.51 -2.53 77.80
C ALA A 563 29.74 -1.43 77.02
N TRP A 564 30.34 -0.25 76.82
CA TRP A 564 29.73 0.88 76.12
C TRP A 564 30.28 1.09 74.70
N LYS A 565 31.52 0.65 74.41
CA LYS A 565 32.06 0.64 73.04
C LYS A 565 31.12 -0.06 72.06
N ASN A 566 30.49 -1.15 72.47
CA ASN A 566 29.52 -1.89 71.64
C ASN A 566 28.29 -1.05 71.25
N TYR A 567 27.86 -0.10 72.10
CA TYR A 567 26.74 0.79 71.79
C TYR A 567 27.11 1.84 70.75
N ALA A 568 28.31 2.46 70.83
CA ALA A 568 28.79 3.47 69.88
C ALA A 568 29.49 2.92 68.63
N GLY A 569 29.85 1.63 68.64
CA GLY A 569 30.65 0.99 67.60
C GLY A 569 29.98 0.81 66.24
N ASP A 570 30.71 0.14 65.35
CA ASP A 570 30.39 0.00 63.93
C ASP A 570 28.98 -0.51 63.64
N ARG A 571 28.37 0.02 62.58
CA ARG A 571 27.09 -0.46 62.05
C ARG A 571 27.23 -0.73 60.57
N THR A 572 26.67 -1.86 60.15
CA THR A 572 26.92 -2.45 58.84
C THR A 572 25.62 -2.76 58.11
N ALA A 573 25.75 -3.00 56.80
CA ALA A 573 24.78 -3.73 56.01
C ALA A 573 25.54 -4.58 54.98
N GLN A 574 24.98 -5.73 54.63
CA GLN A 574 25.55 -6.63 53.63
C GLN A 574 24.93 -6.31 52.27
N ILE A 575 25.73 -5.67 51.40
CA ILE A 575 25.34 -5.38 50.02
C ILE A 575 25.58 -6.63 49.18
N ILE A 576 24.49 -7.28 48.80
CA ILE A 576 24.46 -8.57 48.12
C ILE A 576 24.18 -8.40 46.62
N PRO A 577 24.69 -9.28 45.75
CA PRO A 577 24.34 -9.29 44.34
C PRO A 577 22.83 -9.43 44.14
N GLN A 578 22.29 -8.62 43.21
CA GLN A 578 20.93 -8.83 42.71
C GLN A 578 20.84 -10.21 42.01
N PRO A 579 19.71 -10.93 42.14
CA PRO A 579 19.45 -12.12 41.35
C PRO A 579 19.61 -11.85 39.85
N THR A 580 20.31 -12.74 39.16
CA THR A 580 20.49 -12.62 37.70
C THR A 580 19.59 -13.61 36.99
N GLY A 581 18.83 -13.16 35.99
CA GLY A 581 17.96 -14.01 35.19
C GLY A 581 17.22 -13.25 34.09
N LYS A 582 16.74 -13.97 33.07
CA LYS A 582 15.90 -13.37 32.01
C LYS A 582 14.49 -13.10 32.57
N ASN A 583 14.28 -12.04 33.35
CA ASN A 583 13.02 -11.81 34.07
C ASN A 583 12.07 -10.77 33.42
N LYS A 584 12.60 -9.95 32.49
CA LYS A 584 11.89 -8.92 31.72
C LYS A 584 11.95 -9.26 30.23
N PHE A 585 10.79 -9.33 29.57
CA PHE A 585 10.69 -9.48 28.11
C PHE A 585 9.79 -8.42 27.48
N VAL A 586 10.25 -7.79 26.40
CA VAL A 586 9.53 -6.76 25.64
C VAL A 586 9.20 -7.30 24.25
N GLN A 587 8.02 -6.96 23.74
CA GLN A 587 7.60 -7.28 22.38
C GLN A 587 6.96 -6.04 21.72
N GLY A 588 7.17 -5.87 20.43
CA GLY A 588 6.67 -4.74 19.65
C GLY A 588 6.06 -5.18 18.33
N SER A 589 5.08 -4.44 17.82
CA SER A 589 4.50 -4.66 16.49
C SER A 589 3.78 -3.42 15.95
N VAL A 590 3.95 -3.13 14.66
CA VAL A 590 3.24 -2.07 13.95
C VAL A 590 2.50 -2.63 12.73
N VAL A 591 1.22 -2.29 12.60
CA VAL A 591 0.33 -2.78 11.54
C VAL A 591 -0.61 -1.67 11.05
N PHE A 592 -0.92 -1.65 9.76
CA PHE A 592 -2.15 -1.01 9.29
C PHE A 592 -3.36 -1.84 9.75
N ASP A 593 -4.45 -1.17 10.12
CA ASP A 593 -5.69 -1.80 10.59
C ASP A 593 -6.66 -2.12 9.42
N ASP A 594 -6.81 -1.18 8.48
CA ASP A 594 -7.89 -1.16 7.47
C ASP A 594 -7.49 -1.89 6.17
N THR A 595 -7.17 -3.19 6.25
CA THR A 595 -6.47 -3.91 5.17
C THR A 595 -7.24 -5.10 4.57
N ASP A 596 -7.07 -5.35 3.27
CA ASP A 596 -7.44 -6.62 2.63
C ASP A 596 -6.21 -7.56 2.64
N GLY A 597 -5.96 -8.15 3.80
CA GLY A 597 -4.80 -9.01 4.10
C GLY A 597 -3.48 -8.23 4.22
N ASN A 598 -2.89 -7.85 3.09
CA ASN A 598 -1.75 -6.92 3.04
C ASN A 598 -1.93 -5.80 2.00
N LEU A 599 -3.11 -5.71 1.39
CA LEU A 599 -3.49 -4.63 0.46
C LEU A 599 -4.04 -3.44 1.22
N ILE A 600 -3.57 -2.25 0.84
CA ILE A 600 -3.92 -0.94 1.37
C ILE A 600 -4.61 -0.12 0.28
N ASN A 601 -5.68 0.58 0.63
CA ASN A 601 -6.42 1.45 -0.28
C ASN A 601 -5.91 2.89 -0.18
N ILE A 602 -5.93 3.62 -1.29
CA ILE A 602 -5.61 5.05 -1.35
C ILE A 602 -6.63 5.84 -0.52
N GLY A 603 -6.18 6.82 0.27
CA GLY A 603 -7.00 7.65 1.13
C GLY A 603 -6.80 7.39 2.62
N ASP A 604 -7.85 7.58 3.41
CA ASP A 604 -7.81 7.48 4.87
C ASP A 604 -7.68 6.02 5.34
N ASN A 605 -6.69 5.78 6.19
CA ASN A 605 -6.39 4.49 6.81
C ASN A 605 -5.93 4.74 8.27
N SER A 606 -5.73 3.68 9.05
CA SER A 606 -5.14 3.77 10.38
C SER A 606 -4.07 2.70 10.64
N ILE A 607 -3.12 3.02 11.54
CA ILE A 607 -1.98 2.19 11.93
C ILE A 607 -1.99 1.98 13.45
N SER A 608 -2.04 0.74 13.91
CA SER A 608 -1.82 0.38 15.32
C SER A 608 -0.36 0.08 15.59
N VAL A 609 0.23 0.84 16.51
CA VAL A 609 1.59 0.68 17.05
C VAL A 609 1.49 0.07 18.44
N ASN A 610 2.23 -1.00 18.72
CA ASN A 610 2.10 -1.74 19.97
C ASN A 610 3.46 -1.95 20.65
N LEU A 611 3.46 -1.84 21.98
CA LEU A 611 4.60 -2.15 22.85
C LEU A 611 4.06 -2.90 24.07
N GLU A 612 4.55 -4.10 24.36
CA GLU A 612 4.00 -4.95 25.41
C GLU A 612 5.07 -5.67 26.24
N SER A 613 4.77 -5.88 27.51
CA SER A 613 5.49 -6.85 28.33
C SER A 613 5.05 -8.24 27.90
N ASN A 614 5.94 -8.99 27.25
CA ASN A 614 5.65 -10.36 26.84
C ASN A 614 5.36 -11.22 28.09
N LYS A 615 4.50 -12.23 27.96
CA LYS A 615 3.98 -13.05 29.07
C LYS A 615 5.02 -13.93 29.75
N ALA A 616 6.20 -14.11 29.15
CA ALA A 616 7.37 -14.68 29.82
C ALA A 616 7.87 -13.78 30.96
N SER A 617 7.65 -12.47 30.90
CA SER A 617 8.03 -11.56 31.98
C SER A 617 7.47 -12.02 33.32
N ILE A 618 8.30 -11.96 34.35
CA ILE A 618 7.96 -12.20 35.75
C ILE A 618 8.24 -10.94 36.60
N SER A 619 9.11 -10.06 36.10
CA SER A 619 9.33 -8.70 36.59
C SER A 619 8.58 -7.66 35.74
N ARG A 620 8.20 -6.53 36.35
CA ARG A 620 7.58 -5.39 35.64
C ARG A 620 8.60 -4.59 34.85
N LEU A 621 8.18 -4.00 33.72
CA LEU A 621 9.00 -3.04 32.97
C LEU A 621 8.77 -1.61 33.50
N LYS A 622 9.77 -0.74 33.41
CA LYS A 622 9.73 0.68 33.78
C LYS A 622 9.70 1.59 32.55
N GLY A 623 8.92 2.66 32.64
CA GLY A 623 8.84 3.73 31.64
C GLY A 623 9.75 4.92 31.98
N PRO A 624 9.91 5.91 31.08
CA PRO A 624 9.02 6.23 29.97
C PRO A 624 9.01 5.17 28.87
N PHE A 625 7.83 4.94 28.29
CA PHE A 625 7.66 4.07 27.13
C PHE A 625 7.47 4.91 25.87
N GLU A 626 8.33 4.71 24.88
CA GLU A 626 8.31 5.45 23.61
C GLU A 626 8.47 4.51 22.42
N ALA A 627 7.98 4.92 21.25
CA ALA A 627 8.25 4.23 20.00
C ALA A 627 8.38 5.23 18.85
N MET A 628 9.48 5.17 18.11
CA MET A 628 9.60 5.88 16.83
C MET A 628 8.94 5.03 15.75
N VAL A 629 8.24 5.64 14.80
CA VAL A 629 7.47 4.95 13.76
C VAL A 629 7.73 5.61 12.42
N LEU A 630 8.29 4.86 11.48
CA LEU A 630 8.75 5.38 10.20
C LEU A 630 7.78 4.99 9.07
N LEU A 631 6.98 5.95 8.63
CA LEU A 631 5.95 5.74 7.62
C LEU A 631 6.54 5.44 6.22
N PRO A 632 5.83 4.71 5.34
CA PRO A 632 6.19 4.59 3.93
C PRO A 632 6.15 5.93 3.19
N SER A 633 6.87 6.05 2.08
CA SER A 633 6.78 7.23 1.22
C SER A 633 5.36 7.42 0.65
N GLY A 634 4.89 8.66 0.60
CA GLY A 634 3.50 9.00 0.25
C GLY A 634 2.45 8.69 1.32
N VAL A 635 2.83 8.12 2.48
CA VAL A 635 1.94 7.96 3.64
C VAL A 635 2.24 9.04 4.66
N LYS A 636 1.21 9.77 5.13
CA LYS A 636 1.36 10.88 6.08
C LYS A 636 0.38 10.76 7.24
N MET A 637 0.82 11.18 8.43
CA MET A 637 -0.01 11.29 9.63
C MET A 637 -1.16 12.29 9.44
N LYS A 638 -2.35 11.92 9.92
CA LYS A 638 -3.51 12.80 10.08
C LYS A 638 -3.74 13.14 11.56
N ASN A 639 -4.65 14.08 11.81
CA ASN A 639 -5.13 14.33 13.17
C ASN A 639 -5.63 13.02 13.81
N THR A 640 -5.15 12.74 15.01
CA THR A 640 -5.24 11.45 15.68
C THR A 640 -5.75 11.69 17.10
N GLU A 641 -6.75 10.92 17.52
CA GLU A 641 -7.29 11.02 18.89
C GLU A 641 -6.28 10.43 19.89
N GLN A 642 -6.01 11.18 20.96
CA GLN A 642 -4.92 10.89 21.90
C GLN A 642 -5.49 10.63 23.30
N ASN A 643 -5.49 9.36 23.72
CA ASN A 643 -5.88 8.93 25.05
C ASN A 643 -4.88 7.88 25.55
N GLY A 644 -4.20 8.17 26.67
CA GLY A 644 -3.09 7.34 27.18
C GLY A 644 -1.78 7.41 26.39
N PHE A 645 -1.73 8.13 25.26
CA PHE A 645 -0.52 8.36 24.46
C PHE A 645 -0.56 9.70 23.73
N LYS A 646 0.63 10.20 23.38
CA LYS A 646 0.86 11.37 22.52
C LYS A 646 1.63 10.95 21.28
N VAL A 647 1.34 11.57 20.13
CA VAL A 647 2.10 11.38 18.88
C VAL A 647 2.57 12.74 18.35
N THR A 648 3.81 12.81 17.91
CA THR A 648 4.43 14.00 17.29
C THR A 648 5.29 13.60 16.09
N VAL A 649 5.28 14.39 15.02
CA VAL A 649 6.26 14.23 13.93
C VAL A 649 7.64 14.69 14.43
N LEU A 650 8.68 13.86 14.28
CA LEU A 650 10.08 14.26 14.49
C LEU A 650 10.73 14.76 13.21
N ASN A 651 10.42 14.12 12.08
CA ASN A 651 11.00 14.48 10.79
C ASN A 651 9.98 14.25 9.66
N GLU A 652 9.72 15.28 8.86
CA GLU A 652 8.81 15.23 7.70
C GLU A 652 9.42 14.49 6.48
N ASN A 653 10.74 14.34 6.44
CA ASN A 653 11.49 13.73 5.34
C ASN A 653 12.76 13.01 5.84
N TYR A 654 12.56 11.96 6.63
CA TYR A 654 13.66 11.19 7.23
C TYR A 654 14.61 10.65 6.15
N GLN A 655 15.91 10.90 6.35
CA GLN A 655 17.00 10.55 5.42
C GLN A 655 16.77 11.00 3.97
N ASN A 656 15.96 12.05 3.74
CA ASN A 656 15.52 12.54 2.43
C ASN A 656 14.72 11.52 1.58
N ALA A 657 14.21 10.44 2.18
CA ALA A 657 13.56 9.33 1.49
C ALA A 657 12.05 9.51 1.20
N GLY A 658 11.48 10.70 1.47
CA GLY A 658 10.04 10.97 1.40
C GLY A 658 9.22 10.35 2.54
N ARG A 659 9.89 9.82 3.58
CA ARG A 659 9.30 9.10 4.71
C ARG A 659 9.14 10.02 5.93
N GLN A 660 7.98 9.96 6.59
CA GLN A 660 7.72 10.71 7.81
C GLN A 660 8.09 9.86 9.05
N LEU A 661 8.91 10.39 9.96
CA LEU A 661 9.25 9.77 11.24
C LEU A 661 8.39 10.38 12.35
N LEU A 662 7.63 9.53 13.04
CA LEU A 662 6.79 9.88 14.18
C LEU A 662 7.43 9.41 15.49
N LYS A 663 7.16 10.11 16.59
CA LYS A 663 7.44 9.71 17.97
C LYS A 663 6.12 9.51 18.71
N VAL A 664 5.91 8.29 19.19
CA VAL A 664 4.83 7.91 20.11
C VAL A 664 5.39 7.88 21.53
N LYS A 665 4.66 8.46 22.49
CA LYS A 665 4.99 8.39 23.93
C LYS A 665 3.73 8.03 24.72
N TRP A 666 3.78 6.98 25.52
CA TRP A 666 2.66 6.56 26.36
C TRP A 666 2.73 7.18 27.76
N ASP A 667 1.59 7.58 28.32
CA ASP A 667 1.50 8.12 29.68
C ASP A 667 1.44 6.98 30.70
N LYS A 668 2.55 6.27 30.86
CA LYS A 668 2.66 5.14 31.80
C LYS A 668 4.07 4.99 32.36
N LYS A 669 4.16 4.77 33.67
CA LYS A 669 5.44 4.67 34.42
C LYS A 669 5.95 3.24 34.59
N ALA A 670 5.10 2.23 34.47
CA ALA A 670 5.48 0.82 34.50
C ALA A 670 4.45 -0.05 33.76
N LEU A 671 4.89 -1.14 33.15
CA LEU A 671 4.03 -2.20 32.60
C LEU A 671 4.13 -3.46 33.46
N LEU A 672 2.98 -4.03 33.82
CA LEU A 672 2.93 -5.34 34.46
C LEU A 672 3.23 -6.46 33.44
N PRO A 673 3.68 -7.65 33.89
CA PRO A 673 3.74 -8.84 33.04
C PRO A 673 2.46 -9.06 32.23
N ALA A 674 2.61 -9.43 30.96
CA ALA A 674 1.53 -9.62 29.99
C ALA A 674 0.71 -8.35 29.62
N GLU A 675 1.12 -7.15 30.08
CA GLU A 675 0.41 -5.90 29.81
C GLU A 675 0.88 -5.22 28.50
N LYS A 676 -0.09 -4.65 27.75
CA LYS A 676 0.10 -4.10 26.42
C LYS A 676 -0.26 -2.62 26.34
N LEU A 677 0.57 -1.86 25.62
CA LEU A 677 0.28 -0.53 25.12
C LEU A 677 -0.07 -0.61 23.63
N THR A 678 -1.05 0.19 23.21
CA THR A 678 -1.39 0.40 21.82
C THR A 678 -1.57 1.90 21.58
N ALA A 679 -1.08 2.39 20.46
CA ALA A 679 -1.35 3.72 19.93
C ALA A 679 -1.89 3.57 18.50
N LYS A 680 -3.12 4.02 18.25
CA LYS A 680 -3.73 4.03 16.92
C LYS A 680 -3.50 5.38 16.28
N ILE A 681 -2.84 5.40 15.12
CA ILE A 681 -2.45 6.60 14.38
C ILE A 681 -3.27 6.68 13.10
N ASN A 682 -3.99 7.79 12.89
CA ASN A 682 -4.70 8.03 11.64
C ASN A 682 -3.70 8.48 10.57
N VAL A 683 -3.82 7.96 9.35
CA VAL A 683 -2.93 8.29 8.23
C VAL A 683 -3.71 8.48 6.92
N SER A 684 -3.11 9.20 5.97
CA SER A 684 -3.55 9.26 4.57
C SER A 684 -2.49 8.64 3.68
N VAL A 685 -2.92 7.74 2.79
CA VAL A 685 -2.11 7.09 1.76
C VAL A 685 -2.36 7.81 0.42
N ALA A 686 -1.31 8.33 -0.21
CA ALA A 686 -1.42 9.07 -1.47
C ALA A 686 -1.60 8.16 -2.70
N LYS A 687 -1.92 8.74 -3.87
CA LYS A 687 -2.08 7.98 -5.12
C LYS A 687 -0.74 7.57 -5.75
N ASP A 688 0.28 8.39 -5.54
CA ASP A 688 1.66 8.23 -5.99
C ASP A 688 2.54 7.41 -5.03
N THR A 689 1.96 6.93 -3.91
CA THR A 689 2.61 5.98 -3.00
C THR A 689 3.17 4.77 -3.76
N PRO A 690 4.44 4.36 -3.51
CA PRO A 690 5.01 3.17 -4.15
C PRO A 690 4.18 1.91 -3.89
N SER A 691 4.07 1.05 -4.91
CA SER A 691 3.23 -0.16 -4.85
C SER A 691 3.60 -1.13 -3.72
N ASN A 692 4.84 -1.11 -3.25
CA ASN A 692 5.28 -1.84 -2.05
C ASN A 692 5.64 -0.83 -0.95
N MET A 693 5.14 -1.09 0.27
CA MET A 693 5.27 -0.23 1.44
C MET A 693 5.84 -1.01 2.63
N THR A 694 6.64 -0.35 3.46
CA THR A 694 7.11 -0.90 4.74
C THR A 694 6.82 0.10 5.85
N VAL A 695 6.14 -0.36 6.91
CA VAL A 695 6.00 0.39 8.17
C VAL A 695 6.95 -0.23 9.18
N GLU A 696 7.73 0.58 9.88
CA GLU A 696 8.74 0.15 10.84
C GLU A 696 8.54 0.88 12.17
N MET A 697 8.80 0.22 13.29
CA MET A 697 8.82 0.80 14.62
C MET A 697 10.09 0.45 15.40
N PHE A 698 10.50 1.40 16.25
CA PHE A 698 11.70 1.36 17.08
C PHE A 698 11.27 1.69 18.51
N GLY A 699 11.21 0.72 19.42
CA GLY A 699 10.65 0.85 20.77
C GLY A 699 11.70 1.02 21.87
N PHE A 700 11.38 1.86 22.86
CA PHE A 700 12.28 2.30 23.94
C PHE A 700 11.59 2.25 25.31
N LEU A 701 12.37 1.98 26.37
CA LEU A 701 11.94 1.89 27.77
C LEU A 701 13.08 2.29 28.72
N GLN A 702 12.83 2.40 30.03
CA GLN A 702 13.85 2.83 31.01
C GLN A 702 14.76 1.67 31.47
N ASP A 703 14.24 0.45 31.59
CA ASP A 703 15.05 -0.69 31.98
C ASP A 703 16.06 -1.03 30.87
N THR A 704 17.32 -1.29 31.23
CA THR A 704 18.40 -1.73 30.32
C THR A 704 18.57 -3.25 30.30
N ASP A 705 18.04 -3.94 31.31
CA ASP A 705 18.13 -5.37 31.62
C ASP A 705 16.95 -6.19 31.05
N PHE A 706 16.46 -5.83 29.87
CA PHE A 706 15.34 -6.52 29.22
C PHE A 706 15.78 -7.49 28.11
N ASN A 707 14.88 -8.38 27.72
CA ASN A 707 15.06 -9.38 26.67
C ASN A 707 13.96 -9.21 25.58
N VAL A 708 14.15 -9.84 24.42
CA VAL A 708 13.11 -10.06 23.42
C VAL A 708 12.90 -11.57 23.24
N PRO A 709 11.74 -12.05 22.73
CA PRO A 709 11.55 -13.46 22.42
C PRO A 709 12.60 -13.98 21.43
N GLU A 710 13.13 -15.18 21.69
CA GLU A 710 14.10 -15.84 20.80
C GLU A 710 13.40 -16.28 19.50
N VAL A 711 14.03 -15.98 18.36
CA VAL A 711 13.48 -16.21 17.02
C VAL A 711 14.24 -17.34 16.34
N SER A 712 13.54 -18.41 15.97
CA SER A 712 14.10 -19.55 15.24
C SER A 712 13.57 -19.64 13.81
N GLY A 713 14.47 -19.95 12.88
CA GLY A 713 14.25 -19.84 11.43
C GLY A 713 14.87 -18.56 10.86
N THR A 714 14.43 -18.13 9.67
CA THR A 714 14.89 -16.88 9.06
C THR A 714 14.10 -15.70 9.62
N PRO A 715 14.70 -14.77 10.40
CA PRO A 715 13.94 -13.71 11.06
C PRO A 715 13.19 -12.82 10.06
N THR A 716 11.89 -12.69 10.27
CA THR A 716 10.98 -11.87 9.46
C THR A 716 11.04 -10.40 9.91
N ILE A 717 10.17 -9.55 9.35
CA ILE A 717 10.06 -8.14 9.80
C ILE A 717 9.10 -7.99 10.99
N SER A 718 8.10 -8.87 11.11
CA SER A 718 7.16 -8.88 12.24
C SER A 718 7.79 -9.36 13.56
N ASP A 719 8.88 -10.14 13.50
CA ASP A 719 9.63 -10.56 14.67
C ASP A 719 10.25 -9.37 15.40
N THR A 720 10.02 -9.26 16.72
CA THR A 720 10.70 -8.27 17.54
C THR A 720 12.16 -8.66 17.71
N LYS A 721 13.06 -7.74 17.38
CA LYS A 721 14.52 -7.87 17.58
C LYS A 721 15.00 -6.84 18.59
N MET A 722 16.17 -7.07 19.16
CA MET A 722 16.91 -6.08 19.95
C MET A 722 18.06 -5.53 19.11
N GLU A 723 18.27 -4.23 19.16
CA GLU A 723 19.33 -3.49 18.47
C GLU A 723 19.87 -2.40 19.39
N ILE A 724 21.02 -1.81 19.06
CA ILE A 724 21.53 -0.58 19.70
C ILE A 724 21.06 0.62 18.86
N ASP A 725 20.64 1.72 19.48
CA ASP A 725 20.25 2.95 18.77
C ASP A 725 21.46 3.78 18.27
N SER A 726 22.38 3.14 17.56
CA SER A 726 23.64 3.72 17.06
C SER A 726 23.49 4.88 16.08
N ASN A 727 22.26 5.24 15.73
CA ASN A 727 21.91 6.36 14.87
C ASN A 727 20.99 7.40 15.54
N ASP A 728 20.77 7.33 16.87
CA ASP A 728 19.91 8.20 17.68
C ASP A 728 18.56 8.50 17.00
N ILE A 729 17.80 7.45 16.68
CA ILE A 729 16.55 7.60 15.93
C ILE A 729 15.47 8.34 16.74
N ASN A 730 15.61 8.35 18.07
CA ASN A 730 14.66 8.97 18.98
C ASN A 730 15.02 10.41 19.40
N GLN A 731 16.24 10.87 19.05
CA GLN A 731 16.80 12.21 19.26
C GLN A 731 16.94 12.58 20.74
N ASN A 732 17.54 11.68 21.54
CA ASN A 732 17.88 11.92 22.94
C ASN A 732 19.39 12.13 23.20
N GLY A 733 20.25 11.91 22.20
CA GLY A 733 21.70 12.03 22.32
C GLY A 733 22.42 10.79 22.87
N ASN A 734 21.74 9.66 23.03
CA ASN A 734 22.30 8.40 23.53
C ASN A 734 22.37 7.34 22.41
N SER A 735 23.54 7.21 21.77
CA SER A 735 23.76 6.23 20.70
C SER A 735 24.09 4.80 21.16
N GLU A 736 24.06 4.53 22.47
CA GLU A 736 24.46 3.24 23.06
C GLU A 736 23.31 2.47 23.72
N GLU A 737 22.09 3.01 23.77
CA GLU A 737 20.93 2.32 24.37
C GLU A 737 20.34 1.19 23.51
N SER A 738 19.86 0.16 24.20
CA SER A 738 19.10 -0.94 23.62
C SER A 738 17.69 -0.49 23.22
N ARG A 739 17.36 -0.64 21.93
CA ARG A 739 16.02 -0.48 21.36
C ARG A 739 15.46 -1.82 20.90
N ILE A 740 14.13 -1.92 20.75
CA ILE A 740 13.50 -3.02 19.99
C ILE A 740 13.13 -2.57 18.57
N THR A 741 13.17 -3.47 17.60
CA THR A 741 12.67 -3.21 16.23
C THR A 741 11.63 -4.23 15.79
N SER A 742 10.65 -3.78 15.01
CA SER A 742 9.62 -4.61 14.35
C SER A 742 8.97 -3.79 13.22
N GLY A 743 8.37 -4.45 12.22
CA GLY A 743 7.68 -3.80 11.12
C GLY A 743 6.74 -4.73 10.37
N ASN A 744 6.12 -4.23 9.30
CA ASN A 744 5.31 -5.06 8.40
C ASN A 744 5.28 -4.49 6.97
N HIS A 745 5.08 -5.38 5.99
CA HIS A 745 5.12 -5.09 4.56
C HIS A 745 3.72 -5.08 3.93
N TYR A 746 3.37 -3.96 3.32
CA TYR A 746 2.08 -3.69 2.68
C TYR A 746 2.21 -3.43 1.19
N ILE A 747 1.07 -3.44 0.49
CA ILE A 747 1.00 -3.27 -0.96
C ILE A 747 -0.13 -2.30 -1.31
N LEU A 748 0.10 -1.36 -2.22
CA LEU A 748 -0.95 -0.44 -2.68
C LEU A 748 -1.88 -1.14 -3.68
N ASN A 749 -3.18 -1.17 -3.36
CA ASN A 749 -4.22 -1.79 -4.17
C ASN A 749 -4.46 -0.99 -5.47
N THR A 750 -3.87 -1.44 -6.58
CA THR A 750 -3.92 -0.77 -7.89
C THR A 750 -4.18 -1.77 -9.03
N SER A 751 -5.19 -1.50 -9.86
CA SER A 751 -5.64 -2.38 -10.95
C SER A 751 -6.00 -1.53 -12.17
N ASN A 752 -5.35 -1.81 -13.30
CA ASN A 752 -5.53 -1.06 -14.54
C ASN A 752 -6.29 -1.91 -15.56
N HIS A 753 -7.37 -1.34 -16.12
CA HIS A 753 -8.07 -1.86 -17.30
C HIS A 753 -8.21 -0.74 -18.32
N LEU A 754 -7.59 -0.88 -19.49
CA LEU A 754 -7.81 0.02 -20.62
C LEU A 754 -8.04 -0.77 -21.91
N LYS A 755 -9.17 -0.46 -22.54
CA LYS A 755 -9.55 -0.93 -23.87
C LYS A 755 -9.74 0.26 -24.79
N ILE A 756 -9.24 0.18 -26.02
CA ILE A 756 -9.32 1.25 -27.01
C ILE A 756 -9.83 0.74 -28.35
N SER A 757 -10.43 1.63 -29.14
CA SER A 757 -10.81 1.33 -30.52
C SER A 757 -10.84 2.58 -31.39
N LYS A 758 -10.51 2.43 -32.68
CA LYS A 758 -10.63 3.46 -33.70
C LYS A 758 -11.77 3.12 -34.64
N LYS A 759 -12.41 4.12 -35.24
CA LYS A 759 -13.36 3.97 -36.35
C LYS A 759 -13.24 5.15 -37.32
N ALA A 760 -13.60 4.94 -38.58
CA ALA A 760 -13.63 5.96 -39.62
C ALA A 760 -15.04 6.08 -40.24
N LYS A 761 -15.37 7.26 -40.77
CA LYS A 761 -16.60 7.53 -41.51
C LYS A 761 -16.32 8.46 -42.70
N GLY A 762 -16.49 7.95 -43.91
CA GLY A 762 -16.35 8.72 -45.14
C GLY A 762 -17.66 9.40 -45.56
N ASN A 763 -17.60 10.25 -46.58
CA ASN A 763 -18.76 10.98 -47.09
C ASN A 763 -19.85 10.11 -47.76
N ARG A 764 -19.60 8.80 -47.95
CA ARG A 764 -20.59 7.82 -48.43
C ARG A 764 -21.18 6.96 -47.31
N ASP A 765 -20.64 7.04 -46.09
CA ASP A 765 -21.06 6.22 -44.96
C ASP A 765 -22.13 6.91 -44.11
N LYS A 766 -23.06 6.11 -43.57
CA LYS A 766 -24.00 6.59 -42.53
C LYS A 766 -23.37 6.57 -41.15
N GLU A 767 -22.67 5.48 -40.83
CA GLU A 767 -22.13 5.20 -39.49
C GLU A 767 -20.61 5.01 -39.53
N TYR A 768 -19.98 5.16 -38.36
CA TYR A 768 -18.57 4.88 -38.15
C TYR A 768 -18.28 3.38 -38.22
N SER A 769 -17.31 2.98 -39.04
CA SER A 769 -16.94 1.58 -39.30
C SER A 769 -15.41 1.34 -39.21
N GLY A 770 -14.97 0.09 -39.41
CA GLY A 770 -13.56 -0.25 -39.57
C GLY A 770 -13.01 -0.08 -40.99
N LEU A 771 -13.86 0.16 -41.99
CA LEU A 771 -13.45 0.38 -43.39
C LEU A 771 -14.43 1.34 -44.07
N ALA A 772 -14.08 2.63 -44.00
CA ALA A 772 -14.88 3.74 -44.49
C ALA A 772 -14.85 3.86 -46.03
N ASN A 773 -15.89 4.48 -46.58
CA ASN A 773 -16.09 4.69 -48.02
C ASN A 773 -16.15 6.19 -48.30
N ALA A 774 -15.14 6.70 -48.99
CA ALA A 774 -14.99 8.12 -49.27
C ALA A 774 -14.78 8.39 -50.77
N THR A 775 -15.14 9.56 -51.27
CA THR A 775 -14.73 10.01 -52.62
C THR A 775 -13.37 10.68 -52.57
N THR A 776 -12.75 10.93 -53.73
CA THR A 776 -11.60 11.83 -53.81
C THR A 776 -11.98 13.28 -53.43
N ASN A 777 -11.03 14.04 -52.89
CA ASN A 777 -11.20 15.42 -52.39
C ASN A 777 -12.39 15.62 -51.41
N SER A 778 -12.71 14.65 -50.56
CA SER A 778 -13.74 14.72 -49.52
C SER A 778 -13.17 14.67 -48.11
N ILE A 779 -14.02 14.92 -47.11
CA ILE A 779 -13.69 14.75 -45.68
C ILE A 779 -13.99 13.31 -45.23
N VAL A 780 -13.17 12.81 -44.32
CA VAL A 780 -13.34 11.57 -43.58
C VAL A 780 -13.11 11.86 -42.10
N SER A 781 -14.13 11.62 -41.29
CA SER A 781 -14.04 11.80 -39.84
C SER A 781 -13.55 10.51 -39.17
N TYR A 782 -12.63 10.64 -38.23
CA TYR A 782 -12.17 9.56 -37.36
C TYR A 782 -12.74 9.73 -35.96
N GLN A 783 -13.05 8.61 -35.30
CA GLN A 783 -13.47 8.56 -33.90
C GLN A 783 -12.58 7.57 -33.16
N LEU A 784 -11.78 8.10 -32.23
CA LEU A 784 -11.00 7.32 -31.26
C LEU A 784 -11.86 7.17 -30.01
N SER A 785 -11.96 5.95 -29.48
CA SER A 785 -12.70 5.65 -28.26
C SER A 785 -11.77 5.00 -27.23
N LEU A 786 -11.78 5.52 -26.01
CA LEU A 786 -11.04 4.99 -24.86
C LEU A 786 -12.06 4.54 -23.80
N GLU A 787 -11.97 3.29 -23.39
CA GLU A 787 -12.84 2.64 -22.43
C GLU A 787 -11.98 2.09 -21.29
N ASN A 788 -11.86 2.89 -20.22
CA ASN A 788 -11.34 2.42 -18.94
C ASN A 788 -12.57 2.02 -18.08
N ASP A 789 -12.73 0.71 -17.85
CA ASP A 789 -13.78 0.13 -17.01
C ASP A 789 -13.31 -0.22 -15.59
N SER A 790 -12.05 0.07 -15.23
CA SER A 790 -11.58 0.06 -13.84
C SER A 790 -12.16 1.23 -13.04
N ASP A 791 -12.08 1.13 -11.70
CA ASP A 791 -12.39 2.26 -10.81
C ASP A 791 -11.20 3.26 -10.69
N GLU A 792 -10.05 2.94 -11.30
CA GLU A 792 -8.91 3.85 -11.39
C GLU A 792 -9.13 4.97 -12.43
N LYS A 793 -9.45 6.17 -11.93
CA LYS A 793 -9.40 7.41 -12.70
C LYS A 793 -7.98 7.64 -13.28
N ILE A 794 -7.90 8.21 -14.48
CA ILE A 794 -6.63 8.51 -15.16
C ILE A 794 -5.87 9.62 -14.42
N ALA A 795 -4.56 9.42 -14.19
CA ALA A 795 -3.62 10.38 -13.56
C ALA A 795 -2.41 10.74 -14.44
N ASN A 796 -1.99 9.86 -15.35
CA ASN A 796 -1.11 10.20 -16.46
C ASN A 796 -1.60 9.54 -17.75
N MET A 797 -1.30 10.15 -18.89
CA MET A 797 -1.67 9.66 -20.21
C MET A 797 -0.78 10.27 -21.28
N VAL A 798 -0.32 9.45 -22.22
CA VAL A 798 0.16 9.92 -23.53
C VAL A 798 -0.52 9.12 -24.63
N LEU A 799 -1.15 9.80 -25.58
CA LEU A 799 -1.79 9.25 -26.78
C LEU A 799 -1.11 9.80 -28.03
N MET A 800 -0.88 8.97 -29.04
CA MET A 800 -0.30 9.37 -30.33
C MET A 800 -1.07 8.78 -31.52
N ASP A 801 -1.25 9.57 -32.57
CA ASP A 801 -1.82 9.18 -33.87
C ASP A 801 -0.78 9.49 -34.94
N VAL A 802 -0.38 8.50 -35.74
CA VAL A 802 0.48 8.68 -36.92
C VAL A 802 -0.41 8.53 -38.13
N LEU A 803 -0.68 9.63 -38.84
CA LEU A 803 -1.70 9.73 -39.87
C LEU A 803 -1.36 8.88 -41.11
N PRO A 804 -2.36 8.47 -41.92
CA PRO A 804 -2.14 7.55 -43.02
C PRO A 804 -1.28 8.18 -44.12
N SER A 805 -0.19 7.50 -44.45
CA SER A 805 0.69 7.87 -45.55
C SER A 805 1.35 6.64 -46.16
N GLU A 806 1.80 6.73 -47.41
CA GLU A 806 2.43 5.58 -48.09
C GLU A 806 3.65 5.07 -47.31
N ASN A 807 3.76 3.75 -47.13
CA ASN A 807 4.77 3.08 -46.30
C ASN A 807 4.70 3.44 -44.79
N ASP A 808 3.49 3.57 -44.25
CA ASP A 808 3.26 3.80 -42.82
C ASP A 808 3.27 2.51 -41.98
N LEU A 809 3.74 2.66 -40.73
CA LEU A 809 3.95 1.55 -39.79
C LEU A 809 3.06 1.68 -38.54
N GLY A 810 2.65 0.54 -37.99
CA GLY A 810 2.01 0.41 -36.68
C GLY A 810 2.88 1.03 -35.60
N ILE A 811 2.25 1.75 -34.67
CA ILE A 811 2.92 2.61 -33.69
C ILE A 811 3.68 1.77 -32.65
N THR A 812 3.11 0.64 -32.24
CA THR A 812 3.62 -0.24 -31.18
C THR A 812 4.43 -1.45 -31.66
N ASP A 813 4.22 -1.90 -32.89
CA ASP A 813 4.85 -3.12 -33.44
C ASP A 813 5.73 -2.89 -34.67
N ASN A 814 5.77 -1.65 -35.19
CA ASN A 814 6.46 -1.28 -36.43
C ASN A 814 6.04 -2.09 -37.67
N SER A 815 4.89 -2.79 -37.64
CA SER A 815 4.38 -3.58 -38.77
C SER A 815 3.80 -2.67 -39.87
N GLU A 816 3.91 -3.08 -41.15
CA GLU A 816 3.30 -2.30 -42.24
C GLU A 816 1.77 -2.22 -42.08
N ARG A 817 1.24 -1.00 -42.09
CA ARG A 817 -0.21 -0.76 -42.22
C ARG A 817 -0.68 -0.89 -43.66
N GLY A 818 0.21 -0.59 -44.60
CA GLY A 818 0.04 -0.85 -46.03
C GLY A 818 -0.79 0.20 -46.76
N SER A 819 -0.89 1.43 -46.24
CA SER A 819 -1.65 2.54 -46.86
C SER A 819 -1.23 2.81 -48.31
N LYS A 820 -2.22 3.00 -49.19
CA LYS A 820 -2.02 3.24 -50.63
C LYS A 820 -2.11 4.70 -51.08
N PHE A 821 -2.28 5.63 -50.15
CA PHE A 821 -2.28 7.07 -50.39
C PHE A 821 -2.25 7.84 -49.06
N ASN A 822 -1.84 9.11 -49.10
CA ASN A 822 -1.81 9.98 -47.92
C ASN A 822 -3.18 10.61 -47.60
N LEU A 823 -3.47 10.81 -46.32
CA LEU A 823 -4.62 11.60 -45.84
C LEU A 823 -4.14 12.83 -45.06
N ALA A 824 -4.58 14.01 -45.47
CA ALA A 824 -4.14 15.29 -44.89
C ALA A 824 -5.06 15.74 -43.73
N LEU A 825 -4.48 16.23 -42.63
CA LEU A 825 -5.26 16.86 -41.56
C LEU A 825 -5.83 18.21 -42.02
N THR A 826 -6.98 18.63 -41.49
CA THR A 826 -7.71 19.82 -41.96
C THR A 826 -7.83 20.96 -40.96
N LYS A 827 -7.67 20.66 -39.67
CA LYS A 827 -7.80 21.54 -38.51
C LYS A 827 -7.20 20.84 -37.28
N ALA A 828 -7.12 21.56 -36.16
CA ALA A 828 -6.80 20.97 -34.85
C ALA A 828 -7.76 19.82 -34.48
N VAL A 829 -7.26 18.86 -33.69
CA VAL A 829 -8.01 17.72 -33.16
C VAL A 829 -8.99 18.17 -32.07
N GLU A 830 -10.22 17.67 -32.10
CA GLU A 830 -11.26 18.04 -31.14
C GLU A 830 -11.31 17.03 -29.97
N VAL A 831 -10.89 17.49 -28.79
CA VAL A 831 -10.92 16.73 -27.52
C VAL A 831 -12.24 16.91 -26.77
N PRO A 832 -12.64 15.96 -25.89
CA PRO A 832 -13.79 16.11 -25.01
C PRO A 832 -13.79 17.43 -24.22
N LYS A 833 -14.98 17.95 -23.88
CA LYS A 833 -15.11 19.16 -23.04
C LYS A 833 -14.46 18.98 -21.67
N GLU A 834 -14.47 17.74 -21.18
CA GLU A 834 -13.88 17.27 -19.93
C GLU A 834 -12.35 17.23 -19.96
N TRP A 835 -11.75 17.19 -21.16
CA TRP A 835 -10.30 17.21 -21.40
C TRP A 835 -9.78 18.62 -21.67
N LYS A 836 -10.67 19.56 -22.02
CA LYS A 836 -10.30 20.93 -22.31
C LYS A 836 -9.50 21.52 -21.14
N ASP A 837 -8.43 22.23 -21.48
CA ASP A 837 -7.49 22.89 -20.57
C ASP A 837 -6.66 21.92 -19.67
N LYS A 838 -7.11 20.67 -19.48
CA LYS A 838 -6.41 19.56 -18.78
C LYS A 838 -5.34 18.87 -19.62
N VAL A 839 -5.57 18.67 -20.91
CA VAL A 839 -4.60 18.07 -21.83
C VAL A 839 -3.87 19.13 -22.65
N GLU A 840 -2.70 18.76 -23.15
CA GLU A 840 -1.99 19.44 -24.22
C GLU A 840 -2.12 18.63 -25.53
N VAL A 841 -2.18 19.33 -26.67
CA VAL A 841 -2.28 18.70 -28.00
C VAL A 841 -1.26 19.33 -28.93
N THR A 842 -0.27 18.53 -29.36
CA THR A 842 0.80 18.96 -30.27
C THR A 842 0.82 18.14 -31.55
N TYR A 843 1.38 18.72 -32.61
CA TYR A 843 1.35 18.25 -33.98
C TYR A 843 2.76 18.14 -34.53
N SER A 844 3.00 17.22 -35.47
CA SER A 844 4.34 16.97 -36.00
C SER A 844 4.34 16.84 -37.53
N THR A 845 5.35 17.46 -38.14
CA THR A 845 5.64 17.38 -39.58
C THR A 845 6.52 16.18 -39.95
N ALA A 846 7.06 15.47 -38.95
CA ALA A 846 7.81 14.23 -39.17
C ALA A 846 6.87 13.11 -39.65
N LYS A 847 7.09 12.62 -40.88
CA LYS A 847 6.28 11.55 -41.50
C LYS A 847 6.31 10.24 -40.69
N ASN A 848 7.46 9.91 -40.12
CA ASN A 848 7.63 8.80 -39.19
C ASN A 848 8.33 9.32 -37.92
N PRO A 849 7.57 9.73 -36.89
CA PRO A 849 8.14 10.27 -35.66
C PRO A 849 8.71 9.15 -34.77
N LYS A 850 9.69 9.51 -33.94
CA LYS A 850 10.08 8.74 -32.76
C LYS A 850 8.93 8.60 -31.74
N ARG A 851 8.99 7.52 -30.96
CA ARG A 851 7.88 6.99 -30.17
C ARG A 851 8.40 6.51 -28.81
N ALA A 852 9.50 5.75 -28.81
CA ALA A 852 10.20 5.32 -27.60
C ALA A 852 10.70 6.54 -26.79
N GLY A 853 10.50 6.50 -25.48
CA GLY A 853 10.73 7.63 -24.57
C GLY A 853 9.74 8.78 -24.69
N ILE A 854 8.74 8.69 -25.58
CA ILE A 854 7.72 9.74 -25.80
C ILE A 854 6.33 9.26 -25.38
N ILE A 855 5.87 8.10 -25.88
CA ILE A 855 4.55 7.56 -25.53
C ILE A 855 4.57 6.64 -24.31
N ASP A 856 5.68 5.92 -24.12
CA ASP A 856 5.96 5.03 -22.98
C ASP A 856 6.65 5.74 -21.80
N LYS A 857 6.78 7.08 -21.82
CA LYS A 857 7.53 7.86 -20.81
C LYS A 857 7.03 7.74 -19.36
N HIS A 858 5.85 7.15 -19.15
CA HIS A 858 5.29 6.82 -17.84
C HIS A 858 5.08 5.32 -17.62
N THR A 859 5.34 4.48 -18.63
CA THR A 859 5.11 3.03 -18.58
C THR A 859 6.03 2.37 -17.57
N ILE A 860 5.47 1.53 -16.70
CA ILE A 860 6.21 0.54 -15.93
C ILE A 860 6.08 -0.79 -16.66
N TYR A 861 7.18 -1.24 -17.27
CA TYR A 861 7.26 -2.53 -17.94
C TYR A 861 7.32 -3.67 -16.91
N PRO A 862 6.60 -4.79 -17.11
CA PRO A 862 6.73 -5.99 -16.28
C PRO A 862 8.15 -6.58 -16.33
N ILE A 863 8.52 -7.36 -15.31
CA ILE A 863 9.82 -8.02 -15.26
C ILE A 863 9.86 -9.09 -16.36
N GLY A 864 10.76 -8.92 -17.33
CA GLY A 864 10.93 -9.79 -18.50
C GLY A 864 10.42 -9.20 -19.82
N THR A 865 9.68 -8.10 -19.80
CA THR A 865 9.14 -7.46 -21.02
C THR A 865 10.14 -6.48 -21.64
N GLU A 866 10.32 -6.54 -22.97
CA GLU A 866 11.12 -5.56 -23.72
C GLU A 866 10.38 -4.19 -23.83
N PRO A 867 11.08 -3.05 -23.64
CA PRO A 867 10.51 -1.72 -23.88
C PRO A 867 10.09 -1.45 -25.33
N LEU A 868 9.39 -0.34 -25.58
CA LEU A 868 9.05 0.10 -26.94
C LEU A 868 10.34 0.51 -27.69
N VAL A 869 10.46 0.07 -28.95
CA VAL A 869 11.63 0.37 -29.80
C VAL A 869 11.19 1.09 -31.08
N ASP A 870 11.85 2.19 -31.38
CA ASP A 870 11.70 2.93 -32.64
C ASP A 870 12.28 2.13 -33.83
N ASN A 871 11.63 2.21 -35.01
CA ASN A 871 12.23 1.66 -36.23
C ASN A 871 13.45 2.50 -36.69
N THR A 872 14.29 1.90 -37.54
CA THR A 872 15.54 2.53 -38.04
C THR A 872 15.34 3.81 -38.85
N GLU A 873 14.12 4.09 -39.33
CA GLU A 873 13.75 5.30 -40.07
C GLU A 873 12.97 6.32 -39.21
N ALA A 874 12.99 6.19 -37.88
CA ALA A 874 12.30 7.11 -36.98
C ALA A 874 13.05 8.45 -36.84
N THR A 875 12.32 9.54 -37.03
CA THR A 875 12.86 10.92 -37.02
C THR A 875 12.37 11.72 -35.82
N GLN A 876 13.17 12.67 -35.35
CA GLN A 876 12.77 13.52 -34.23
C GLN A 876 11.64 14.45 -34.66
N ALA A 877 10.55 14.44 -33.90
CA ALA A 877 9.37 15.28 -34.14
C ALA A 877 9.56 16.71 -33.59
N ASP A 878 8.92 17.67 -34.26
CA ASP A 878 8.94 19.11 -33.99
C ASP A 878 7.87 19.59 -32.99
N TRP A 879 6.82 18.78 -32.75
CA TRP A 879 5.78 18.96 -31.70
C TRP A 879 5.23 20.40 -31.54
N LEU A 880 4.75 20.97 -32.64
CA LEU A 880 4.13 22.29 -32.74
C LEU A 880 2.79 22.36 -31.98
N THR A 881 2.46 23.50 -31.38
CA THR A 881 1.11 23.81 -30.89
C THR A 881 0.15 24.12 -32.05
N ALA A 882 -1.16 24.06 -31.80
CA ALA A 882 -2.18 24.41 -32.82
C ALA A 882 -2.04 25.85 -33.40
N SER A 883 -1.40 26.75 -32.66
CA SER A 883 -1.09 28.13 -33.06
C SER A 883 0.12 28.24 -34.00
N GLU A 884 0.99 27.24 -34.03
CA GLU A 884 2.23 27.24 -34.82
C GLU A 884 2.10 26.47 -36.14
N VAL A 885 1.04 25.67 -36.29
CA VAL A 885 0.73 24.93 -37.53
C VAL A 885 0.29 25.91 -38.63
N LYS A 886 1.22 26.23 -39.54
CA LYS A 886 0.98 27.11 -40.70
C LYS A 886 0.17 26.46 -41.82
N ASP A 887 0.28 25.14 -41.98
CA ASP A 887 -0.43 24.35 -42.98
C ASP A 887 -0.72 22.95 -42.43
N TRP A 888 -2.00 22.69 -42.15
CA TRP A 888 -2.49 21.42 -41.62
C TRP A 888 -2.22 20.21 -42.54
N SER A 889 -2.01 20.44 -43.85
CA SER A 889 -1.76 19.37 -44.81
C SER A 889 -0.34 18.80 -44.78
N ASN A 890 0.59 19.45 -44.06
CA ASN A 890 1.95 18.94 -43.81
C ASN A 890 2.10 18.26 -42.43
N ILE A 891 1.01 18.14 -41.66
CA ILE A 891 1.02 17.39 -40.40
C ILE A 891 0.83 15.90 -40.68
N TYR A 892 1.74 15.08 -40.15
CA TYR A 892 1.73 13.62 -40.29
C TYR A 892 1.47 12.89 -38.98
N SER A 893 1.56 13.55 -37.83
CA SER A 893 1.21 12.96 -36.54
C SER A 893 0.73 13.99 -35.53
N PHE A 894 0.03 13.55 -34.50
CA PHE A 894 -0.30 14.36 -33.32
C PHE A 894 -0.17 13.55 -32.04
N LYS A 895 0.06 14.25 -30.93
CA LYS A 895 0.13 13.71 -29.57
C LYS A 895 -0.86 14.44 -28.67
N ILE A 896 -1.50 13.72 -27.76
CA ILE A 896 -2.34 14.27 -26.68
C ILE A 896 -1.78 13.79 -25.35
N GLU A 897 -1.45 14.71 -24.47
CA GLU A 897 -0.78 14.45 -23.20
C GLU A 897 -1.55 15.07 -22.03
N LEU A 898 -1.71 14.34 -20.93
CA LEU A 898 -2.31 14.89 -19.71
C LEU A 898 -1.25 15.72 -18.97
N LYS A 899 -1.56 16.98 -18.65
CA LYS A 899 -0.63 17.89 -17.97
C LYS A 899 -0.37 17.44 -16.52
N GLU A 900 0.85 17.68 -16.07
CA GLU A 900 1.28 17.41 -14.70
C GLU A 900 0.42 18.16 -13.66
N GLY A 901 0.21 17.52 -12.49
CA GLY A 901 -0.61 18.07 -11.40
C GLY A 901 -2.13 18.14 -11.65
N ILE A 902 -2.62 17.78 -12.85
CA ILE A 902 -4.06 17.85 -13.16
C ILE A 902 -4.82 16.65 -12.61
N GLU A 903 -5.60 16.89 -11.56
CA GLU A 903 -6.44 15.86 -10.97
C GLU A 903 -7.64 15.46 -11.87
N TRP A 904 -7.64 14.16 -12.21
CA TRP A 904 -8.74 13.29 -12.67
C TRP A 904 -9.47 13.63 -13.97
N ILE A 905 -9.76 12.57 -14.75
CA ILE A 905 -10.87 12.55 -15.70
C ILE A 905 -11.61 11.20 -15.55
N PRO A 906 -12.96 11.14 -15.56
CA PRO A 906 -13.70 9.87 -15.52
C PRO A 906 -13.40 9.00 -16.75
N GLY A 907 -12.89 7.78 -16.54
CA GLY A 907 -12.37 6.94 -17.63
C GLY A 907 -13.40 6.27 -18.55
N LYS A 908 -14.69 6.35 -18.24
CA LYS A 908 -15.74 5.56 -18.91
C LYS A 908 -16.13 6.15 -20.27
N SER A 909 -15.74 5.42 -21.33
CA SER A 909 -16.21 5.58 -22.72
C SER A 909 -15.95 6.95 -23.37
N MET A 910 -14.72 7.46 -23.22
CA MET A 910 -14.26 8.74 -23.77
C MET A 910 -14.12 8.69 -25.30
N LYS A 911 -14.32 9.84 -25.99
CA LYS A 911 -14.27 9.92 -27.46
C LYS A 911 -13.58 11.18 -28.00
N ILE A 912 -12.61 11.00 -28.87
CA ILE A 912 -11.84 12.07 -29.54
C ILE A 912 -12.15 12.01 -31.04
N GLN A 913 -12.29 13.16 -31.71
CA GLN A 913 -12.62 13.22 -33.14
C GLN A 913 -11.72 14.18 -33.92
N PHE A 914 -11.43 13.81 -35.18
CA PHE A 914 -10.72 14.68 -36.12
C PHE A 914 -11.10 14.37 -37.57
N ASP A 915 -10.92 15.35 -38.45
CA ASP A 915 -11.31 15.30 -39.85
C ASP A 915 -10.07 15.31 -40.75
N LEU A 916 -9.86 14.21 -41.50
CA LEU A 916 -8.85 14.15 -42.57
C LEU A 916 -9.50 14.38 -43.93
N LYS A 917 -8.69 14.78 -44.91
CA LYS A 917 -9.09 15.02 -46.29
C LYS A 917 -8.44 14.03 -47.26
N THR A 918 -9.25 13.45 -48.14
CA THR A 918 -8.78 12.54 -49.19
C THR A 918 -8.06 13.29 -50.31
N PRO A 919 -7.08 12.65 -50.99
CA PRO A 919 -6.35 13.27 -52.09
C PRO A 919 -7.28 13.60 -53.27
N LYS A 920 -6.89 14.57 -54.09
CA LYS A 920 -7.60 14.86 -55.35
C LYS A 920 -7.38 13.74 -56.35
N LYS A 921 -8.31 13.57 -57.29
CA LYS A 921 -8.28 12.54 -58.36
C LYS A 921 -7.05 12.57 -59.28
N ASN A 922 -6.27 13.66 -59.27
CA ASN A 922 -5.01 13.81 -59.99
C ASN A 922 -3.76 13.61 -59.12
N GLN A 923 -3.92 13.29 -57.84
CA GLN A 923 -2.84 13.05 -56.85
C GLN A 923 -2.81 11.58 -56.38
N ILE A 924 -3.47 10.68 -57.10
CA ILE A 924 -3.61 9.26 -56.73
C ILE A 924 -3.59 8.39 -57.98
N ASP A 925 -3.08 7.15 -57.87
CA ASP A 925 -3.22 6.17 -58.94
C ASP A 925 -4.70 5.83 -59.21
N LYS A 926 -5.06 5.91 -60.48
CA LYS A 926 -6.39 5.57 -61.01
C LYS A 926 -6.72 4.08 -60.86
N THR A 927 -5.74 3.20 -60.61
CA THR A 927 -6.03 1.80 -60.28
C THR A 927 -6.79 1.66 -58.95
N LEU A 928 -6.52 2.50 -57.96
CA LEU A 928 -7.13 2.44 -56.62
C LEU A 928 -8.62 2.81 -56.61
N LEU A 929 -9.09 3.49 -57.68
CA LEU A 929 -10.50 3.82 -57.90
C LEU A 929 -11.29 2.71 -58.62
N LYS A 930 -10.62 1.62 -59.06
CA LYS A 930 -11.26 0.48 -59.72
C LYS A 930 -11.99 -0.38 -58.69
N GLN A 931 -13.31 -0.50 -58.82
CA GLN A 931 -14.15 -1.26 -57.89
C GLN A 931 -14.00 -2.80 -58.03
N GLN A 932 -13.24 -3.27 -59.02
CA GLN A 932 -12.81 -4.67 -59.15
C GLN A 932 -11.73 -5.05 -58.12
N THR A 933 -10.92 -4.09 -57.67
CA THR A 933 -9.91 -4.29 -56.63
C THR A 933 -10.61 -4.29 -55.26
N LYS A 934 -10.20 -5.18 -54.34
CA LYS A 934 -10.76 -5.23 -52.98
C LYS A 934 -10.56 -3.89 -52.28
N LYS A 935 -11.42 -3.56 -51.31
CA LYS A 935 -11.36 -2.25 -50.63
C LYS A 935 -10.11 -2.11 -49.77
N GLU A 936 -9.70 -3.23 -49.19
CA GLU A 936 -8.56 -3.42 -48.31
C GLU A 936 -7.24 -3.16 -49.05
N ASP A 937 -7.12 -3.72 -50.26
CA ASP A 937 -5.95 -3.60 -51.15
C ASP A 937 -5.74 -2.17 -51.70
N ARG A 938 -6.73 -1.28 -51.52
CA ARG A 938 -6.74 0.10 -52.04
C ARG A 938 -7.17 1.15 -51.01
N ALA A 939 -6.97 0.86 -49.73
CA ALA A 939 -7.26 1.77 -48.63
C ALA A 939 -6.02 2.55 -48.15
N ALA A 940 -6.26 3.67 -47.49
CA ALA A 940 -5.33 4.25 -46.51
C ALA A 940 -5.77 3.81 -45.11
N TRP A 941 -4.82 3.35 -44.29
CA TRP A 941 -5.07 2.68 -43.01
C TRP A 941 -4.56 3.52 -41.83
N ASN A 942 -5.34 3.61 -40.75
CA ASN A 942 -4.96 4.36 -39.57
C ASN A 942 -5.16 3.56 -38.27
N SER A 943 -4.24 3.73 -37.33
CA SER A 943 -4.24 3.21 -35.96
C SER A 943 -3.88 4.34 -34.99
N PHE A 944 -3.98 4.14 -33.68
CA PHE A 944 -3.51 5.12 -32.68
C PHE A 944 -3.01 4.37 -31.46
N ALA A 945 -2.06 4.92 -30.73
CA ALA A 945 -1.53 4.30 -29.53
C ALA A 945 -1.79 5.17 -28.29
N VAL A 946 -1.86 4.55 -27.11
CA VAL A 946 -1.94 5.25 -25.82
C VAL A 946 -1.36 4.40 -24.68
N ALA A 947 -0.80 5.07 -23.67
CA ALA A 947 -0.54 4.53 -22.33
C ALA A 947 -1.26 5.41 -21.28
N VAL A 948 -1.73 4.79 -20.18
CA VAL A 948 -2.37 5.48 -19.03
C VAL A 948 -1.98 4.84 -17.71
N ASN A 949 -1.93 5.61 -16.61
CA ASN A 949 -1.66 5.09 -15.26
C ASN A 949 -0.48 4.10 -15.19
N ASN A 950 0.62 4.44 -15.87
CA ASN A 950 1.81 3.60 -15.99
C ASN A 950 1.63 2.27 -16.75
N SER A 951 0.53 2.07 -17.48
CA SER A 951 0.34 0.91 -18.36
C SER A 951 1.41 0.84 -19.43
N GLN A 952 1.60 -0.35 -20.01
CA GLN A 952 2.23 -0.45 -21.31
C GLN A 952 1.41 0.25 -22.39
N VAL A 953 2.09 0.69 -23.44
CA VAL A 953 1.49 1.27 -24.64
C VAL A 953 0.67 0.22 -25.38
N ILE A 954 -0.56 0.59 -25.78
CA ILE A 954 -1.42 -0.22 -26.63
C ILE A 954 -1.96 0.55 -27.82
N GLU A 955 -2.24 -0.19 -28.89
CA GLU A 955 -2.74 0.26 -30.18
C GLU A 955 -3.82 -0.75 -30.67
N PRO A 956 -4.99 -0.30 -31.17
CA PRO A 956 -6.02 -1.19 -31.67
C PRO A 956 -5.81 -1.54 -33.13
N ALA A 957 -6.56 -2.55 -33.59
CA ALA A 957 -6.64 -2.92 -34.99
C ALA A 957 -6.92 -1.70 -35.90
N GLN A 958 -6.22 -1.63 -37.03
CA GLN A 958 -6.30 -0.49 -37.94
C GLN A 958 -7.65 -0.36 -38.62
N VAL A 959 -8.03 0.88 -38.93
CA VAL A 959 -9.24 1.20 -39.69
C VAL A 959 -8.92 1.89 -41.00
N GLY A 960 -9.54 1.41 -42.07
CA GLY A 960 -9.24 1.80 -43.43
C GLY A 960 -10.19 2.86 -43.99
N VAL A 961 -9.73 3.53 -45.04
CA VAL A 961 -10.50 4.42 -45.90
C VAL A 961 -10.30 3.97 -47.34
N ALA A 962 -11.32 3.36 -47.94
CA ALA A 962 -11.30 2.97 -49.35
C ALA A 962 -11.96 4.05 -50.21
N LEU A 963 -11.34 4.37 -51.34
CA LEU A 963 -11.83 5.42 -52.23
C LEU A 963 -12.82 4.87 -53.28
N ASP A 964 -14.02 5.41 -53.28
CA ASP A 964 -15.07 5.07 -54.23
C ASP A 964 -15.62 6.33 -54.89
N ASP A 965 -15.12 6.62 -56.09
CA ASP A 965 -15.58 7.69 -56.98
C ASP A 965 -16.76 7.24 -57.87
N SER A 966 -17.38 6.06 -57.63
CA SER A 966 -18.44 5.53 -58.49
C SER A 966 -19.75 6.32 -58.37
N VAL A 967 -20.31 6.68 -59.52
CA VAL A 967 -21.55 7.46 -59.66
C VAL A 967 -22.37 6.84 -60.78
N ALA A 968 -23.65 6.62 -60.54
CA ALA A 968 -24.57 6.22 -61.59
C ALA A 968 -25.10 7.45 -62.34
N PRO A 969 -25.15 7.42 -63.68
CA PRO A 969 -25.75 8.51 -64.46
C PRO A 969 -27.26 8.57 -64.26
N VAL A 970 -27.83 9.76 -64.45
CA VAL A 970 -29.26 10.02 -64.27
C VAL A 970 -29.93 10.05 -65.64
N LYS A 971 -30.89 9.13 -65.88
CA LYS A 971 -31.58 8.99 -67.15
C LYS A 971 -32.87 9.80 -67.18
N VAL A 972 -32.93 10.82 -68.03
CA VAL A 972 -34.14 11.62 -68.27
C VAL A 972 -34.93 11.00 -69.42
N GLN A 973 -36.23 10.79 -69.24
CA GLN A 973 -37.12 10.15 -70.23
C GLN A 973 -38.34 11.03 -70.52
N TYR A 974 -38.83 10.93 -71.76
CA TYR A 974 -39.92 11.75 -72.29
C TYR A 974 -40.97 10.81 -72.89
N VAL A 975 -42.11 10.66 -72.20
CA VAL A 975 -43.12 9.65 -72.52
C VAL A 975 -44.53 10.25 -72.64
N ASP A 976 -45.42 9.57 -73.38
CA ASP A 976 -46.85 9.87 -73.34
C ASP A 976 -47.54 9.29 -72.07
N GLN A 977 -48.84 9.54 -71.93
CA GLN A 977 -49.67 9.01 -70.82
C GLN A 977 -49.74 7.48 -70.76
N ASN A 978 -49.34 6.76 -71.81
CA ASN A 978 -49.25 5.29 -71.87
C ASN A 978 -47.81 4.79 -71.67
N HIS A 979 -46.92 5.64 -71.15
CA HIS A 979 -45.48 5.40 -70.98
C HIS A 979 -44.70 5.12 -72.29
N LYS A 980 -45.28 5.39 -73.46
CA LYS A 980 -44.55 5.25 -74.74
C LYS A 980 -43.54 6.37 -74.90
N GLN A 981 -42.29 6.06 -75.23
CA GLN A 981 -41.26 7.06 -75.50
C GLN A 981 -41.62 7.92 -76.74
N ILE A 982 -41.60 9.24 -76.58
CA ILE A 982 -41.97 10.23 -77.62
C ILE A 982 -40.84 11.20 -77.99
N ALA A 983 -39.74 11.22 -77.23
CA ALA A 983 -38.48 11.85 -77.62
C ALA A 983 -37.29 11.05 -77.05
N SER A 984 -36.11 11.19 -77.65
CA SER A 984 -34.90 10.50 -77.18
C SER A 984 -34.58 10.87 -75.72
N PRO A 985 -34.24 9.87 -74.87
CA PRO A 985 -33.85 10.11 -73.49
C PRO A 985 -32.50 10.84 -73.44
N GLU A 986 -32.22 11.46 -72.30
CA GLU A 986 -30.94 12.11 -72.01
C GLU A 986 -30.27 11.45 -70.81
N THR A 987 -28.95 11.64 -70.72
CA THR A 987 -28.11 11.08 -69.67
C THR A 987 -27.36 12.25 -69.02
N LEU A 988 -27.62 12.52 -67.74
CA LEU A 988 -26.85 13.48 -66.96
C LEU A 988 -25.73 12.74 -66.22
N THR A 989 -24.58 13.39 -66.10
CA THR A 989 -23.39 12.91 -65.38
C THR A 989 -22.83 14.03 -64.50
N GLY A 990 -22.18 13.66 -63.40
CA GLY A 990 -21.56 14.59 -62.44
C GLY A 990 -20.81 13.83 -61.36
N ALA A 991 -20.21 14.54 -60.41
CA ALA A 991 -19.53 13.99 -59.25
C ALA A 991 -20.52 13.52 -58.16
N TYR A 992 -20.06 12.67 -57.23
CA TYR A 992 -20.90 12.21 -56.13
C TYR A 992 -21.39 13.37 -55.26
N GLY A 993 -22.69 13.42 -54.96
CA GLY A 993 -23.31 14.51 -54.20
C GLY A 993 -23.51 15.81 -54.99
N GLU A 994 -23.00 15.93 -56.22
CA GLU A 994 -23.25 17.09 -57.08
C GLU A 994 -24.74 17.17 -57.44
N LYS A 995 -25.28 18.40 -57.48
CA LYS A 995 -26.70 18.65 -57.76
C LYS A 995 -26.98 18.64 -59.25
N PHE A 996 -28.03 17.93 -59.66
CA PHE A 996 -28.57 18.00 -61.02
C PHE A 996 -29.96 18.66 -61.04
N THR A 997 -30.38 19.10 -62.23
CA THR A 997 -31.79 19.43 -62.52
C THR A 997 -32.09 19.10 -63.97
N ALA A 998 -33.00 18.15 -64.20
CA ALA A 998 -33.43 17.73 -65.53
C ALA A 998 -34.37 18.77 -66.15
N LYS A 999 -34.27 18.96 -67.47
CA LYS A 999 -35.06 19.95 -68.22
C LYS A 999 -36.17 19.26 -69.03
N GLN A 1000 -37.36 19.86 -69.02
CA GLN A 1000 -38.45 19.47 -69.91
C GLN A 1000 -38.10 19.78 -71.38
N LYS A 1001 -38.77 19.11 -72.33
CA LYS A 1001 -38.62 19.36 -73.77
C LYS A 1001 -39.94 19.84 -74.36
N LYS A 1002 -39.86 20.76 -75.33
CA LYS A 1002 -41.00 21.06 -76.22
C LYS A 1002 -41.07 19.97 -77.29
N ILE A 1003 -42.14 19.19 -77.32
CA ILE A 1003 -42.30 18.03 -78.20
C ILE A 1003 -43.48 18.30 -79.15
N ASN A 1004 -43.27 18.19 -80.46
CA ASN A 1004 -44.28 18.55 -81.45
C ASN A 1004 -45.52 17.65 -81.36
N ASN A 1005 -46.71 18.27 -81.34
CA ASN A 1005 -48.01 17.63 -81.12
C ASN A 1005 -48.22 17.00 -79.72
N TYR A 1006 -47.42 17.38 -78.71
CA TYR A 1006 -47.59 16.97 -77.32
C TYR A 1006 -47.51 18.17 -76.36
N SER A 1007 -48.32 18.15 -75.30
CA SER A 1007 -48.29 19.11 -74.18
C SER A 1007 -47.80 18.42 -72.91
N LEU A 1008 -47.03 19.09 -72.06
CA LEU A 1008 -46.59 18.51 -70.79
C LEU A 1008 -47.79 18.37 -69.83
N VAL A 1009 -47.92 17.20 -69.19
CA VAL A 1009 -48.93 16.92 -68.15
C VAL A 1009 -48.30 16.93 -66.77
N LYS A 1010 -47.10 16.35 -66.62
CA LYS A 1010 -46.48 16.15 -65.30
C LYS A 1010 -44.96 16.31 -65.32
N ILE A 1011 -44.48 17.22 -64.47
CA ILE A 1011 -43.09 17.24 -63.99
C ILE A 1011 -43.00 16.21 -62.84
N PRO A 1012 -42.01 15.31 -62.83
CA PRO A 1012 -41.83 14.35 -61.74
C PRO A 1012 -41.19 15.02 -60.51
N ALA A 1013 -41.48 14.53 -59.31
CA ALA A 1013 -40.98 15.12 -58.06
C ALA A 1013 -39.44 15.07 -57.93
N ASN A 1014 -38.78 14.10 -58.58
CA ASN A 1014 -37.32 13.97 -58.62
C ASN A 1014 -36.66 14.71 -59.80
N VAL A 1015 -37.30 15.76 -60.35
CA VAL A 1015 -36.73 16.59 -61.43
C VAL A 1015 -35.38 17.23 -61.06
N SER A 1016 -35.15 17.48 -59.77
CA SER A 1016 -33.87 17.90 -59.19
C SER A 1016 -33.46 16.95 -58.06
N GLY A 1017 -32.16 16.73 -57.90
CA GLY A 1017 -31.60 15.83 -56.89
C GLY A 1017 -30.08 15.87 -56.89
N THR A 1018 -29.44 14.85 -56.33
CA THR A 1018 -27.98 14.68 -56.35
C THR A 1018 -27.56 13.36 -56.99
N PHE A 1019 -26.42 13.37 -57.67
CA PHE A 1019 -25.78 12.18 -58.19
C PHE A 1019 -25.31 11.25 -57.05
N ASN A 1020 -25.53 9.94 -57.19
CA ASN A 1020 -25.15 8.92 -56.21
C ASN A 1020 -24.92 7.55 -56.90
N GLU A 1021 -24.66 6.48 -56.15
CA GLU A 1021 -24.45 5.12 -56.71
C GLU A 1021 -25.69 4.50 -57.37
N LYS A 1022 -26.90 5.05 -57.17
CA LYS A 1022 -28.14 4.46 -57.67
C LYS A 1022 -28.53 5.10 -58.99
N ALA A 1023 -28.79 4.27 -60.01
CA ALA A 1023 -29.32 4.72 -61.29
C ALA A 1023 -30.69 5.38 -61.08
N GLN A 1024 -30.78 6.68 -61.32
CA GLN A 1024 -32.01 7.44 -61.18
C GLN A 1024 -32.67 7.63 -62.54
N THR A 1025 -34.00 7.52 -62.61
CA THR A 1025 -34.78 7.84 -63.80
C THR A 1025 -35.75 8.98 -63.50
N ILE A 1026 -35.81 9.95 -64.41
CA ILE A 1026 -36.66 11.15 -64.32
C ILE A 1026 -37.58 11.16 -65.53
N THR A 1027 -38.89 10.97 -65.32
CA THR A 1027 -39.85 10.79 -66.40
C THR A 1027 -40.80 11.97 -66.51
N PHE A 1028 -40.65 12.76 -67.57
CA PHE A 1028 -41.63 13.78 -67.96
C PHE A 1028 -42.76 13.14 -68.76
N ILE A 1029 -44.02 13.35 -68.34
CA ILE A 1029 -45.21 12.76 -68.97
C ILE A 1029 -45.95 13.84 -69.77
N TYR A 1030 -46.31 13.53 -71.01
CA TYR A 1030 -46.99 14.42 -71.94
C TYR A 1030 -48.31 13.82 -72.47
N GLN A 1031 -49.25 14.67 -72.86
CA GLN A 1031 -50.49 14.30 -73.54
C GLN A 1031 -50.42 14.71 -75.01
N LYS A 1032 -51.00 13.90 -75.89
CA LYS A 1032 -51.02 14.18 -77.33
C LYS A 1032 -52.10 15.21 -77.65
N VAL A 1033 -51.73 16.27 -78.36
CA VAL A 1033 -52.66 17.34 -78.75
C VAL A 1033 -53.52 16.85 -79.93
N THR A 1034 -54.84 16.91 -79.78
CA THR A 1034 -55.83 16.56 -80.80
C THR A 1034 -56.30 17.79 -81.58
N ALA A 1035 -57.10 17.56 -82.63
CA ALA A 1035 -57.80 18.62 -83.34
C ALA A 1035 -59.13 18.97 -82.65
N GLY A 1036 -59.57 20.22 -82.80
CA GLY A 1036 -60.98 20.57 -82.67
C GLY A 1036 -61.77 20.18 -83.92
N SER A 1037 -63.09 20.15 -83.79
CA SER A 1037 -64.03 19.80 -84.87
C SER A 1037 -64.35 20.99 -85.78
N ILE A 1038 -64.76 20.73 -87.03
CA ILE A 1038 -65.32 21.76 -87.92
C ILE A 1038 -66.85 21.63 -87.92
N ILE A 1039 -67.56 22.71 -87.58
CA ILE A 1039 -69.01 22.77 -87.60
C ILE A 1039 -69.46 23.55 -88.84
N VAL A 1040 -70.16 22.88 -89.75
CA VAL A 1040 -70.66 23.45 -91.00
C VAL A 1040 -72.12 23.82 -90.85
N ASN A 1041 -72.45 25.11 -90.92
CA ASN A 1041 -73.81 25.64 -90.79
C ASN A 1041 -74.39 26.07 -92.14
N TYR A 1042 -75.71 25.98 -92.27
CA TYR A 1042 -76.47 26.43 -93.44
C TYR A 1042 -77.59 27.38 -92.99
N VAL A 1043 -77.48 28.66 -93.34
CA VAL A 1043 -78.37 29.73 -92.86
C VAL A 1043 -78.92 30.58 -94.02
N ASP A 1044 -80.01 31.31 -93.79
CA ASP A 1044 -80.49 32.32 -94.73
C ASP A 1044 -79.75 33.68 -94.57
N LYS A 1045 -80.13 34.69 -95.37
CA LYS A 1045 -79.58 36.06 -95.27
C LYS A 1045 -79.76 36.74 -93.91
N ASN A 1046 -80.72 36.31 -93.10
CA ASN A 1046 -80.98 36.83 -91.75
C ASN A 1046 -80.19 36.07 -90.67
N GLY A 1047 -79.50 34.98 -91.04
CA GLY A 1047 -78.77 34.10 -90.13
C GLY A 1047 -79.61 32.95 -89.55
N GLU A 1048 -80.85 32.77 -89.98
CA GLU A 1048 -81.73 31.71 -89.49
C GLU A 1048 -81.32 30.35 -90.07
N LYS A 1049 -81.30 29.30 -89.25
CA LYS A 1049 -80.83 27.95 -89.64
C LYS A 1049 -81.86 27.25 -90.54
N ILE A 1050 -81.51 27.07 -91.81
CA ILE A 1050 -82.41 26.46 -92.83
C ILE A 1050 -82.10 25.00 -93.17
N ALA A 1051 -81.00 24.43 -92.67
CA ALA A 1051 -80.73 22.99 -92.72
C ALA A 1051 -79.78 22.57 -91.59
N ASP A 1052 -79.78 21.26 -91.27
CA ASP A 1052 -78.91 20.72 -90.22
C ASP A 1052 -77.42 20.85 -90.50
N SER A 1053 -76.72 21.21 -89.43
CA SER A 1053 -75.28 21.43 -89.41
C SER A 1053 -74.52 20.11 -89.45
N ILE A 1054 -73.38 20.08 -90.13
CA ILE A 1054 -72.51 18.89 -90.25
C ILE A 1054 -71.27 19.10 -89.40
N VAL A 1055 -70.90 18.11 -88.58
CA VAL A 1055 -69.65 18.12 -87.82
C VAL A 1055 -68.61 17.25 -88.54
N LEU A 1056 -67.53 17.86 -89.02
CA LEU A 1056 -66.35 17.14 -89.51
C LEU A 1056 -65.34 16.97 -88.38
N ASN A 1057 -64.74 15.78 -88.30
CA ASN A 1057 -63.65 15.46 -87.39
C ASN A 1057 -62.42 15.03 -88.20
N GLY A 1058 -61.22 15.32 -87.70
CA GLY A 1058 -59.97 15.15 -88.45
C GLY A 1058 -58.72 15.12 -87.58
N LYS A 1059 -57.55 15.15 -88.22
CA LYS A 1059 -56.25 15.14 -87.54
C LYS A 1059 -55.71 16.56 -87.46
N LEU A 1060 -55.00 16.89 -86.38
CA LEU A 1060 -54.41 18.22 -86.22
C LEU A 1060 -53.51 18.57 -87.42
N ASN A 1061 -53.74 19.74 -88.03
CA ASN A 1061 -53.14 20.21 -89.28
C ASN A 1061 -53.49 19.46 -90.58
N SER A 1062 -54.38 18.45 -90.58
CA SER A 1062 -54.92 17.92 -91.85
C SER A 1062 -55.86 18.94 -92.49
N SER A 1063 -55.98 18.91 -93.82
CA SER A 1063 -56.96 19.75 -94.53
C SER A 1063 -58.39 19.31 -94.27
N TYR A 1064 -59.33 20.24 -94.46
CA TYR A 1064 -60.75 19.96 -94.61
C TYR A 1064 -61.31 20.73 -95.81
N THR A 1065 -62.41 20.21 -96.37
CA THR A 1065 -63.20 20.84 -97.43
C THR A 1065 -64.68 20.63 -97.09
N THR A 1066 -65.47 21.69 -97.17
CA THR A 1066 -66.92 21.66 -97.03
C THR A 1066 -67.58 21.99 -98.37
N SER A 1067 -68.86 21.66 -98.52
CA SER A 1067 -69.65 22.01 -99.71
C SER A 1067 -71.00 22.59 -99.33
N ALA A 1068 -71.54 23.42 -100.23
CA ALA A 1068 -72.90 23.95 -100.11
C ALA A 1068 -73.92 22.83 -100.34
N LYS A 1069 -74.88 22.71 -99.42
CA LYS A 1069 -76.02 21.79 -99.54
C LYS A 1069 -77.05 22.37 -100.53
N LYS A 1070 -77.76 21.54 -101.29
CA LYS A 1070 -78.95 21.97 -102.05
C LYS A 1070 -80.15 21.96 -101.09
N ILE A 1071 -80.83 23.10 -100.94
CA ILE A 1071 -81.92 23.30 -99.97
C ILE A 1071 -83.15 23.76 -100.75
N SER A 1072 -84.31 23.13 -100.52
CA SER A 1072 -85.53 23.46 -101.28
C SER A 1072 -86.05 24.85 -100.92
N GLY A 1073 -86.48 25.64 -101.91
CA GLY A 1073 -86.92 27.03 -101.74
C GLY A 1073 -85.80 28.06 -101.49
N TYR A 1074 -84.53 27.64 -101.49
CA TYR A 1074 -83.37 28.51 -101.23
C TYR A 1074 -82.25 28.31 -102.27
N LYS A 1075 -81.73 29.42 -102.80
CA LYS A 1075 -80.55 29.47 -103.67
C LYS A 1075 -79.33 29.87 -102.83
N LEU A 1076 -78.16 29.27 -103.09
CA LEU A 1076 -76.92 29.69 -102.41
C LEU A 1076 -76.61 31.16 -102.73
N TYR A 1077 -76.37 31.96 -101.69
CA TYR A 1077 -76.02 33.37 -101.80
C TYR A 1077 -74.52 33.61 -101.55
N GLN A 1078 -73.94 32.96 -100.54
CA GLN A 1078 -72.53 33.13 -100.20
C GLN A 1078 -71.87 31.83 -99.70
N THR A 1079 -70.76 31.47 -100.34
CA THR A 1079 -69.78 30.50 -99.82
C THR A 1079 -68.82 31.20 -98.85
N PRO A 1080 -68.57 30.66 -97.65
CA PRO A 1080 -67.64 31.26 -96.70
C PRO A 1080 -66.17 31.08 -97.14
N LYS A 1081 -65.31 32.05 -96.83
CA LYS A 1081 -63.88 32.01 -97.20
C LYS A 1081 -63.11 30.84 -96.57
N ASN A 1082 -63.60 30.27 -95.47
CA ASN A 1082 -63.03 29.09 -94.81
C ASN A 1082 -63.75 27.78 -95.15
N ALA A 1083 -64.44 27.71 -96.31
CA ALA A 1083 -64.98 26.47 -96.87
C ALA A 1083 -63.90 25.40 -97.15
N THR A 1084 -62.65 25.82 -97.32
CA THR A 1084 -61.47 24.96 -97.20
C THR A 1084 -60.56 25.50 -96.11
N GLY A 1085 -59.81 24.62 -95.46
CA GLY A 1085 -58.93 25.01 -94.36
C GLY A 1085 -58.11 23.84 -93.83
N LYS A 1086 -57.56 24.02 -92.62
CA LYS A 1086 -56.93 22.95 -91.83
C LYS A 1086 -57.58 22.88 -90.46
N PHE A 1087 -57.69 21.66 -89.94
CA PHE A 1087 -58.12 21.38 -88.57
C PHE A 1087 -57.09 21.93 -87.58
N LEU A 1088 -57.50 22.90 -86.76
CA LEU A 1088 -56.71 23.48 -85.67
C LEU A 1088 -56.91 22.69 -84.36
N ASN A 1089 -56.23 23.09 -83.29
CA ASN A 1089 -56.39 22.53 -81.93
C ASN A 1089 -57.61 23.12 -81.18
N THR A 1090 -58.42 23.93 -81.86
CA THR A 1090 -59.69 24.50 -81.40
C THR A 1090 -60.75 24.25 -82.48
N SER A 1091 -62.02 24.12 -82.08
CA SER A 1091 -63.11 23.92 -83.06
C SER A 1091 -63.34 25.20 -83.89
N GLN A 1092 -63.73 25.00 -85.16
CA GLN A 1092 -63.88 26.07 -86.15
C GLN A 1092 -65.28 25.98 -86.79
N THR A 1093 -65.86 27.12 -87.16
CA THR A 1093 -67.21 27.16 -87.77
C THR A 1093 -67.16 27.68 -89.21
N VAL A 1094 -67.92 27.04 -90.10
CA VAL A 1094 -67.99 27.34 -91.54
C VAL A 1094 -69.46 27.53 -91.91
N THR A 1095 -69.88 28.72 -92.33
CA THR A 1095 -71.31 29.06 -92.51
C THR A 1095 -71.63 29.43 -93.96
N TYR A 1096 -72.48 28.65 -94.62
CA TYR A 1096 -73.02 28.96 -95.94
C TYR A 1096 -74.32 29.76 -95.82
N VAL A 1097 -74.45 30.85 -96.58
CA VAL A 1097 -75.59 31.77 -96.54
C VAL A 1097 -76.42 31.61 -97.82
N TYR A 1098 -77.75 31.62 -97.69
CA TYR A 1098 -78.70 31.38 -98.79
C TYR A 1098 -79.78 32.46 -98.88
N GLU A 1099 -80.39 32.55 -100.06
CA GLU A 1099 -81.46 33.48 -100.41
C GLU A 1099 -82.73 32.72 -100.81
N ARG A 1100 -83.88 33.14 -100.27
CA ARG A 1100 -85.17 32.47 -100.44
C ARG A 1100 -85.83 32.89 -101.76
N THR A 1101 -86.31 31.93 -102.55
CA THR A 1101 -87.12 32.22 -103.76
C THR A 1101 -88.60 32.33 -103.40
N SER A 1102 -89.27 33.37 -103.90
CA SER A 1102 -90.56 33.84 -103.39
C SER A 1102 -91.78 33.47 -104.24
N ASN A 1103 -92.87 33.09 -103.56
CA ASN A 1103 -94.26 33.36 -103.94
C ASN A 1103 -95.15 33.30 -102.68
N LEU A 1104 -96.34 33.91 -102.76
CA LEU A 1104 -97.28 34.18 -101.64
C LEU A 1104 -97.96 32.88 -101.14
N SER A 1105 -98.62 32.77 -99.96
CA SER A 1105 -99.36 33.77 -99.17
C SER A 1105 -99.44 33.42 -97.65
N ILE A 1106 -100.31 34.10 -96.88
CA ILE A 1106 -100.23 34.26 -95.40
C ILE A 1106 -101.40 33.58 -94.65
N SER A 1107 -101.14 33.01 -93.45
CA SER A 1107 -102.07 33.03 -92.30
C SER A 1107 -101.31 32.90 -90.97
N SER A 1108 -101.94 33.21 -89.83
CA SER A 1108 -101.26 33.56 -88.57
C SER A 1108 -101.85 32.92 -87.30
N SER A 1109 -101.05 32.79 -86.23
CA SER A 1109 -101.24 33.59 -84.98
C SER A 1109 -100.33 33.13 -83.80
N ASN A 1110 -100.09 34.04 -82.84
CA ASN A 1110 -100.06 33.90 -81.37
C ASN A 1110 -99.61 32.58 -80.69
N LYS A 1111 -98.96 32.54 -79.52
CA LYS A 1111 -98.38 33.44 -78.48
C LYS A 1111 -97.50 32.52 -77.58
N GLY A 1112 -96.55 32.94 -76.74
CA GLY A 1112 -96.01 34.26 -76.36
C GLY A 1112 -95.36 34.16 -74.97
N THR A 1113 -94.45 35.09 -74.63
CA THR A 1113 -93.87 35.39 -73.29
C THR A 1113 -93.11 34.29 -72.52
N GLU A 1114 -92.35 34.57 -71.44
CA GLU A 1114 -91.28 35.56 -71.12
C GLU A 1114 -90.86 35.33 -69.64
N ASN A 1115 -89.72 35.91 -69.21
CA ASN A 1115 -89.40 36.27 -67.80
C ASN A 1115 -89.15 35.13 -66.76
N VAL A 1116 -88.36 35.30 -65.69
CA VAL A 1116 -87.46 36.43 -65.33
C VAL A 1116 -86.18 35.95 -64.60
N GLU A 1117 -85.28 36.90 -64.35
CA GLU A 1117 -83.87 36.76 -63.98
C GLU A 1117 -83.57 37.08 -62.49
N LYS A 1118 -82.36 36.69 -62.01
CA LYS A 1118 -81.42 37.51 -61.20
C LYS A 1118 -81.34 37.41 -59.65
N LEU A 1119 -80.16 37.83 -59.14
CA LEU A 1119 -79.64 38.07 -57.76
C LEU A 1119 -79.03 36.90 -56.94
N ALA A 1120 -78.10 37.11 -55.98
CA ALA A 1120 -76.78 37.82 -56.02
C ALA A 1120 -75.96 37.70 -54.69
N LYS A 1121 -74.62 37.51 -54.79
CA LYS A 1121 -73.52 37.82 -53.82
C LYS A 1121 -73.51 37.29 -52.35
N LEU A 1122 -72.51 36.44 -52.02
CA LEU A 1122 -71.29 36.65 -51.16
C LEU A 1122 -71.34 37.48 -49.84
N PRO A 1123 -70.37 37.39 -48.87
CA PRO A 1123 -69.12 36.57 -48.74
C PRO A 1123 -68.80 36.00 -47.28
N HIS A 1124 -67.54 35.59 -47.02
CA HIS A 1124 -66.81 35.40 -45.71
C HIS A 1124 -66.97 34.09 -44.88
N THR A 1125 -66.00 33.60 -44.06
CA THR A 1125 -64.51 33.35 -44.14
C THR A 1125 -64.01 32.53 -42.92
N GLY A 1126 -62.96 31.68 -43.04
CA GLY A 1126 -62.07 31.30 -41.92
C GLY A 1126 -61.73 29.80 -41.67
N ASP A 1127 -60.44 29.45 -41.70
CA ASP A 1127 -59.59 28.63 -40.79
C ASP A 1127 -60.19 27.51 -39.88
N SER A 1128 -59.52 26.37 -39.58
CA SER A 1128 -58.13 25.88 -39.86
C SER A 1128 -57.94 24.36 -39.58
N THR A 1129 -56.68 23.88 -39.70
CA THR A 1129 -56.09 22.59 -39.21
C THR A 1129 -56.19 21.32 -40.08
N THR A 1130 -55.37 20.32 -39.72
CA THR A 1130 -54.93 19.18 -40.55
C THR A 1130 -55.01 17.83 -39.80
N THR A 1131 -55.45 16.76 -40.47
CA THR A 1131 -54.85 15.39 -40.39
C THR A 1131 -55.67 14.38 -41.21
N ASN A 1132 -55.00 13.42 -41.87
CA ASN A 1132 -55.06 11.97 -41.58
C ASN A 1132 -54.52 11.11 -42.73
N LEU A 1133 -53.93 9.96 -42.38
CA LEU A 1133 -53.54 8.89 -43.31
C LEU A 1133 -53.86 7.53 -42.64
N TRP A 1134 -54.38 6.57 -43.39
CA TRP A 1134 -54.92 5.30 -42.87
C TRP A 1134 -53.98 4.11 -43.14
N VAL A 1135 -53.67 3.28 -42.12
CA VAL A 1135 -53.19 1.88 -42.26
C VAL A 1135 -53.63 1.04 -41.05
N ILE A 1136 -54.15 -0.17 -41.30
CA ILE A 1136 -54.63 -1.24 -40.37
C ILE A 1136 -54.70 -2.52 -41.24
N ILE A 1137 -54.39 -3.78 -40.86
CA ILE A 1137 -53.81 -4.49 -39.68
C ILE A 1137 -53.15 -5.78 -40.24
N GLY A 1138 -52.30 -6.58 -39.58
CA GLY A 1138 -51.78 -6.62 -38.19
C GLY A 1138 -51.59 -8.10 -37.72
N LEU A 1139 -51.18 -8.29 -36.45
CA LEU A 1139 -51.05 -9.56 -35.70
C LEU A 1139 -49.86 -10.49 -36.11
N PHE A 1140 -49.15 -11.19 -35.18
CA PHE A 1140 -49.31 -11.32 -33.72
C PHE A 1140 -47.97 -11.68 -33.02
N MET A 1141 -47.78 -11.25 -31.76
CA MET A 1141 -46.74 -11.68 -30.76
C MET A 1141 -45.27 -11.32 -31.10
N LEU A 1142 -44.27 -11.17 -30.21
CA LEU A 1142 -44.02 -10.86 -28.76
C LEU A 1142 -42.47 -10.64 -28.66
N SER A 1143 -41.75 -10.08 -27.67
CA SER A 1143 -41.94 -9.15 -26.52
C SER A 1143 -40.53 -8.88 -25.93
N GLY A 1144 -40.21 -7.82 -25.17
CA GLY A 1144 -40.96 -6.66 -24.68
C GLY A 1144 -40.15 -5.84 -23.64
N ALA A 1145 -40.69 -4.68 -23.22
CA ALA A 1145 -40.30 -3.83 -22.07
C ALA A 1145 -38.88 -3.19 -21.96
N PHE A 1146 -38.81 -1.95 -21.46
CA PHE A 1146 -37.58 -1.23 -21.06
C PHE A 1146 -37.87 -0.08 -20.06
N VAL A 1147 -36.84 0.41 -19.34
CA VAL A 1147 -36.78 1.65 -18.48
C VAL A 1147 -37.39 1.64 -17.05
N ILE A 1148 -36.59 1.21 -16.07
CA ILE A 1148 -36.02 1.99 -14.93
C ILE A 1148 -36.83 3.17 -14.29
N MET A 1149 -37.07 3.14 -12.95
CA MET A 1149 -36.53 4.14 -11.97
C MET A 1149 -36.84 3.88 -10.46
N LYS A 1150 -35.77 3.63 -9.69
CA LYS A 1150 -35.41 4.12 -8.33
C LYS A 1150 -36.51 4.46 -7.27
N LYS A 1151 -36.65 3.60 -6.24
CA LYS A 1151 -36.61 3.97 -4.79
C LYS A 1151 -36.79 2.76 -3.84
N ARG A 1152 -35.70 2.24 -3.28
CA ARG A 1152 -35.27 2.58 -1.91
C ARG A 1152 -33.77 2.33 -1.77
#